data_AF-A0A7Y6GGM2-F1
#
_entry.id   AF-A0A7Y6GGM2-F1
#
_cell.length_a   1.000
_cell.length_b   1.000
_cell.length_c   1.000
_cell.angle_alpha   90.00
_cell.angle_beta   90.00
_cell.angle_gamma   90.00
#
_symmetry.space_group_name_H-M   'P 1'
#
loop_
_entity.id
_entity.type
_entity.pdbx_description
1 polymer ?
#
loop_
_entity_poly.entity_id
_entity_poly.type
_entity_poly.pdbx_seq_one_letter_code
_entity_poly.pdbx_strand_id
1 'polypeptide(L)'
;MSPDPHPLHHEVLAFAEDAAQLLERAGATAPAAPEGTPAIHGGGGVASPPQNTAEGAAAAAIRDEVAVAREGAATVVVVGEKKRGKSSLVNALVEHRDLLPVEVDVATGVHILVRHAEKPHAIAYVDGGQSARPIELDDLTEYAAVDPDSQAPYRGDVHHVEVGIPAQLLSTGLRLIDTPGVGGLVSGHARITMATLHHADALVFVVNGSSELTASELAFLEQATTRIAEVVFVLTQTDKYRSWPSVLERNRELLARHAPRYATAPWYPVSSRAHQDALTALARGDEERAARHMAADGFVPLRSALTSRVALRAAELRLANIVHVGRAGLAPLAAAEERRLRALAQDPTLVDDIQRQRDALRGLQDSDARWRGLLRKATRELERRLRTGFRRNVNDLRQLADARIASLPGAELATALPRDLEAGIEAVWMDLDHATRDGVARLTALMERECGLGEEESFEGLARPDRLTALPPLVRSTHDGDGVLGTVERVVPALSTGALTVAVTAMATSGVLLPLAAGFGMVTLLSRRRRDRDELVRARGDGSRYAQRVISELETEVPPQITQAVDEVGERLAERLGDRITAQRRLLEDELANLQRHARASKEQRDAERERAQRRSAALNGLLRRADDLTHRLGTDPGAVGEPSTSGDRT
;
A
#
# COMPACT_ATOMS: atom_id res chain seq x y z
N MET A 1 7.64 -3.59 -28.17
CA MET A 1 8.72 -4.33 -27.49
C MET A 1 8.68 -3.89 -26.04
N SER A 2 8.22 -4.75 -25.12
CA SER A 2 8.23 -4.42 -23.69
C SER A 2 9.66 -4.07 -23.26
N PRO A 3 9.87 -2.98 -22.51
CA PRO A 3 11.20 -2.65 -22.01
C PRO A 3 11.39 -3.48 -20.76
N ASP A 4 12.01 -4.65 -20.94
CA ASP A 4 12.42 -5.49 -19.83
C ASP A 4 13.44 -4.67 -18.99
N PRO A 5 13.12 -4.29 -17.74
CA PRO A 5 13.96 -3.39 -16.97
C PRO A 5 15.29 -4.03 -16.54
N HIS A 6 15.45 -5.35 -16.70
CA HIS A 6 16.61 -6.10 -16.23
C HIS A 6 17.12 -7.09 -17.30
N PRO A 7 18.45 -7.22 -17.51
CA PRO A 7 19.02 -8.07 -18.58
C PRO A 7 18.68 -9.56 -18.44
N LEU A 8 18.43 -10.04 -17.22
CA LEU A 8 18.08 -11.44 -16.95
C LEU A 8 16.59 -11.76 -17.10
N HIS A 9 15.74 -10.78 -17.40
CA HIS A 9 14.29 -10.95 -17.41
C HIS A 9 13.85 -12.13 -18.31
N HIS A 10 14.32 -12.17 -19.56
CA HIS A 10 13.99 -13.26 -20.48
C HIS A 10 14.53 -14.63 -20.00
N GLU A 11 15.74 -14.66 -19.42
CA GLU A 11 16.34 -15.90 -18.90
C GLU A 11 15.54 -16.47 -17.71
N VAL A 12 15.06 -15.60 -16.82
CA VAL A 12 14.24 -15.97 -15.65
C VAL A 12 12.85 -16.41 -16.08
N LEU A 13 12.20 -15.70 -17.02
CA LEU A 13 10.89 -16.10 -17.53
C LEU A 13 10.94 -17.45 -18.25
N ALA A 14 11.98 -17.70 -19.05
CA ALA A 14 12.17 -18.99 -19.69
C ALA A 14 12.42 -20.10 -18.64
N PHE A 15 13.17 -19.81 -17.57
CA PHE A 15 13.33 -20.76 -16.46
C PHE A 15 11.98 -21.06 -15.78
N ALA A 16 11.19 -20.04 -15.50
CA ALA A 16 9.88 -20.17 -14.86
C ALA A 16 8.91 -21.00 -15.72
N GLU A 17 8.91 -20.77 -17.03
CA GLU A 17 8.10 -21.55 -17.97
C GLU A 17 8.54 -23.02 -18.02
N ASP A 18 9.85 -23.29 -18.14
CA ASP A 18 10.38 -24.66 -18.12
C ASP A 18 10.03 -25.37 -16.80
N ALA A 19 10.15 -24.67 -15.67
CA ALA A 19 9.84 -25.20 -14.34
C ALA A 19 8.34 -25.52 -14.18
N ALA A 20 7.46 -24.58 -14.55
CA ALA A 20 6.01 -24.76 -14.49
C ALA A 20 5.54 -25.92 -15.39
N GLN A 21 6.04 -26.01 -16.63
CA GLN A 21 5.71 -27.12 -17.53
C GLN A 21 6.16 -28.48 -16.99
N LEU A 22 7.32 -28.55 -16.34
CA LEU A 22 7.82 -29.78 -15.73
C LEU A 22 6.95 -30.19 -14.54
N LEU A 23 6.59 -29.24 -13.67
CA LEU A 23 5.71 -29.47 -12.52
C LEU A 23 4.31 -29.94 -12.96
N GLU A 24 3.73 -29.33 -13.99
CA GLU A 24 2.44 -29.76 -14.55
C GLU A 24 2.48 -31.19 -15.10
N ARG A 25 3.55 -31.53 -15.83
CA ARG A 25 3.74 -32.90 -16.33
C ARG A 25 3.90 -33.90 -15.18
N ALA A 26 4.62 -33.52 -14.12
CA ALA A 26 4.79 -34.35 -12.94
C ALA A 26 3.44 -34.60 -12.25
N GLY A 27 2.64 -33.56 -12.03
CA GLY A 27 1.30 -33.65 -11.45
C GLY A 27 0.33 -34.49 -12.30
N ALA A 28 0.40 -34.41 -13.63
CA ALA A 28 -0.42 -35.21 -14.55
C ALA A 28 -0.05 -36.71 -14.56
N THR A 29 1.17 -37.06 -14.16
CA THR A 29 1.65 -38.46 -14.11
C THR A 29 1.49 -39.13 -12.74
N ALA A 30 1.01 -38.39 -11.73
CA ALA A 30 0.74 -38.97 -10.40
C ALA A 30 -0.43 -39.98 -10.50
N PRO A 31 -0.32 -41.17 -9.90
CA PRO A 31 -1.41 -42.13 -9.89
C PRO A 31 -2.60 -41.54 -9.13
N ALA A 32 -3.80 -41.61 -9.73
CA ALA A 32 -5.04 -41.25 -9.06
C ALA A 32 -5.13 -42.00 -7.72
N ALA A 33 -5.49 -41.28 -6.65
CA ALA A 33 -5.72 -41.87 -5.33
C ALA A 33 -6.65 -43.10 -5.44
N PRO A 34 -6.46 -44.14 -4.62
CA PRO A 34 -7.28 -45.34 -4.70
C PRO A 34 -8.75 -45.00 -4.48
N GLU A 35 -9.59 -45.27 -5.48
CA GLU A 35 -11.04 -45.12 -5.42
C GLU A 35 -11.57 -45.96 -4.24
N GLY A 36 -11.99 -45.27 -3.19
CA GLY A 36 -12.40 -45.88 -1.93
C GLY A 36 -13.44 -45.06 -1.18
N THR A 37 -14.40 -44.46 -1.88
CA THR A 37 -15.66 -44.00 -1.27
C THR A 37 -16.75 -44.01 -2.34
N PRO A 38 -17.87 -44.74 -2.17
CA PRO A 38 -18.90 -44.79 -3.19
C PRO A 38 -19.60 -43.44 -3.30
N ALA A 39 -19.46 -42.81 -4.47
CA ALA A 39 -20.21 -41.63 -4.84
C ALA A 39 -21.70 -41.97 -4.96
N ILE A 40 -22.52 -41.31 -4.15
CA ILE A 40 -23.97 -41.29 -4.31
C ILE A 40 -24.27 -40.54 -5.62
N HIS A 41 -25.02 -41.19 -6.51
CA HIS A 41 -25.35 -40.76 -7.86
C HIS A 41 -26.03 -39.38 -7.97
N GLY A 42 -25.71 -38.64 -9.05
CA GLY A 42 -26.54 -37.56 -9.56
C GLY A 42 -25.94 -36.65 -10.64
N GLY A 43 -25.65 -37.19 -11.83
CA GLY A 43 -25.81 -36.55 -13.17
C GLY A 43 -25.15 -35.19 -13.50
N GLY A 44 -24.34 -35.19 -14.58
CA GLY A 44 -24.06 -33.99 -15.39
C GLY A 44 -22.57 -33.76 -15.66
N GLY A 45 -22.12 -34.16 -16.86
CA GLY A 45 -20.73 -33.98 -17.27
C GLY A 45 -20.33 -32.51 -17.42
N VAL A 46 -19.41 -32.09 -16.57
CA VAL A 46 -18.45 -31.01 -16.83
C VAL A 46 -17.11 -31.55 -16.32
N ALA A 47 -16.09 -31.56 -17.18
CA ALA A 47 -14.74 -31.91 -16.77
C ALA A 47 -14.31 -30.94 -15.66
N SER A 48 -14.20 -31.44 -14.43
CA SER A 48 -13.60 -30.69 -13.33
C SER A 48 -12.15 -30.35 -13.70
N PRO A 49 -11.68 -29.10 -13.49
CA PRO A 49 -10.27 -28.77 -13.67
C PRO A 49 -9.41 -29.65 -12.73
N PRO A 50 -8.14 -29.94 -13.07
CA PRO A 50 -7.29 -30.82 -12.27
C PRO A 50 -6.98 -30.12 -10.93
N GLN A 51 -7.75 -30.42 -9.89
CA GLN A 51 -7.56 -29.84 -8.56
C GLN A 51 -6.74 -30.79 -7.67
N ASN A 52 -5.71 -30.20 -7.06
CA ASN A 52 -4.94 -30.64 -5.88
C ASN A 52 -3.87 -31.72 -6.03
N THR A 53 -2.94 -31.57 -6.99
CA THR A 53 -1.57 -32.10 -6.79
C THR A 53 -0.67 -30.98 -6.28
N ALA A 54 0.28 -31.29 -5.38
CA ALA A 54 1.22 -30.32 -4.85
C ALA A 54 2.07 -29.69 -5.97
N GLU A 55 2.35 -30.48 -7.01
CA GLU A 55 3.05 -30.06 -8.21
C GLU A 55 2.21 -29.07 -9.05
N GLY A 56 0.89 -29.30 -9.15
CA GLY A 56 -0.03 -28.37 -9.81
C GLY A 56 -0.14 -27.03 -9.08
N ALA A 57 -0.18 -27.05 -7.75
CA ALA A 57 -0.17 -25.83 -6.93
C ALA A 57 1.15 -25.06 -7.07
N ALA A 58 2.30 -25.75 -7.07
CA ALA A 58 3.60 -25.12 -7.31
C ALA A 58 3.72 -24.51 -8.71
N ALA A 59 3.19 -25.17 -9.74
CA ALA A 59 3.14 -24.62 -11.09
C ALA A 59 2.27 -23.36 -11.17
N ALA A 60 1.11 -23.37 -10.50
CA ALA A 60 0.24 -22.19 -10.41
C ALA A 60 0.97 -21.03 -9.70
N ALA A 61 1.63 -21.27 -8.57
CA ALA A 61 2.40 -20.25 -7.85
C ALA A 61 3.49 -19.60 -8.72
N ILE A 62 4.22 -20.39 -9.53
CA ILE A 62 5.20 -19.82 -10.48
C ILE A 62 4.52 -18.95 -11.53
N ARG A 63 3.36 -19.38 -12.05
CA ARG A 63 2.61 -18.62 -13.07
C ARG A 63 2.03 -17.32 -12.49
N ASP A 64 1.54 -17.36 -11.26
CA ASP A 64 1.03 -16.21 -10.53
C ASP A 64 2.15 -15.20 -10.29
N GLU A 65 3.31 -15.64 -9.81
CA GLU A 65 4.47 -14.76 -9.62
C GLU A 65 4.97 -14.17 -10.95
N VAL A 66 4.94 -14.95 -12.04
CA VAL A 66 5.24 -14.44 -13.39
C VAL A 66 4.20 -13.42 -13.85
N ALA A 67 2.92 -13.61 -13.55
CA ALA A 67 1.87 -12.64 -13.86
C ALA A 67 2.09 -11.34 -13.07
N VAL A 68 2.35 -11.44 -11.76
CA VAL A 68 2.69 -10.31 -10.88
C VAL A 68 3.93 -9.59 -11.38
N ALA A 69 4.97 -10.30 -11.81
CA ALA A 69 6.19 -9.66 -12.34
C ALA A 69 5.97 -8.98 -13.69
N ARG A 70 5.09 -9.51 -14.54
CA ARG A 70 4.72 -8.92 -15.84
C ARG A 70 3.85 -7.68 -15.70
N GLU A 71 3.00 -7.64 -14.68
CA GLU A 71 2.14 -6.49 -14.35
C GLU A 71 2.86 -5.44 -13.48
N GLY A 72 3.79 -5.90 -12.64
CA GLY A 72 4.40 -5.16 -11.54
C GLY A 72 5.46 -4.16 -12.00
N ALA A 73 5.00 -2.98 -12.39
CA ALA A 73 5.85 -1.80 -12.47
C ALA A 73 6.12 -1.23 -11.06
N ALA A 74 7.34 -0.77 -10.82
CA ALA A 74 7.74 -0.19 -9.54
C ALA A 74 6.95 1.09 -9.26
N THR A 75 6.33 1.17 -8.08
CA THR A 75 5.44 2.25 -7.70
C THR A 75 6.21 3.34 -6.98
N VAL A 76 6.24 4.53 -7.58
CA VAL A 76 6.87 5.73 -7.02
C VAL A 76 5.78 6.70 -6.61
N VAL A 77 5.74 7.04 -5.34
CA VAL A 77 4.80 8.03 -4.81
C VAL A 77 5.46 9.40 -4.76
N VAL A 78 4.84 10.41 -5.35
CA VAL A 78 5.32 11.79 -5.37
C VAL A 78 4.61 12.58 -4.28
N VAL A 79 5.37 13.09 -3.30
CA VAL A 79 4.83 13.80 -2.12
C VAL A 79 5.53 15.14 -1.92
N GLY A 80 4.85 16.08 -1.28
CA GLY A 80 5.34 17.43 -1.00
C GLY A 80 4.17 18.38 -0.74
N GLU A 81 4.42 19.51 -0.08
CA GLU A 81 3.36 20.47 0.25
C GLU A 81 2.64 21.04 -0.99
N LYS A 82 1.50 21.71 -0.75
CA LYS A 82 0.77 22.45 -1.81
C LYS A 82 1.71 23.44 -2.52
N LYS A 83 1.52 23.60 -3.83
CA LYS A 83 2.25 24.56 -4.69
C LYS A 83 3.78 24.36 -4.79
N ARG A 84 4.32 23.20 -4.38
CA ARG A 84 5.73 22.82 -4.61
C ARG A 84 6.02 22.27 -6.01
N GLY A 85 5.02 22.17 -6.89
CA GLY A 85 5.20 21.75 -8.29
C GLY A 85 5.21 20.24 -8.53
N LYS A 86 4.52 19.44 -7.70
CA LYS A 86 4.40 17.96 -7.87
C LYS A 86 3.79 17.56 -9.21
N SER A 87 2.59 18.03 -9.50
CA SER A 87 1.89 17.70 -10.76
C SER A 87 2.67 18.22 -11.98
N SER A 88 3.31 19.40 -11.88
CA SER A 88 4.23 19.90 -12.91
C SER A 88 5.48 19.03 -13.10
N LEU A 89 6.02 18.47 -12.01
CA LEU A 89 7.13 17.52 -12.04
C LEU A 89 6.71 16.22 -12.73
N VAL A 90 5.55 15.66 -12.39
CA VAL A 90 5.02 14.44 -13.02
C VAL A 90 4.77 14.66 -14.50
N ASN A 91 4.10 15.75 -14.89
CA ASN A 91 3.87 16.12 -16.29
C ASN A 91 5.18 16.20 -17.08
N ALA A 92 6.23 16.79 -16.49
CA ALA A 92 7.54 16.87 -17.10
C ALA A 92 8.26 15.50 -17.16
N LEU A 93 8.15 14.66 -16.13
CA LEU A 93 8.74 13.31 -16.10
C LEU A 93 8.15 12.38 -17.18
N VAL A 94 6.85 12.52 -17.45
CA VAL A 94 6.17 11.73 -18.47
C VAL A 94 6.14 12.38 -19.85
N GLU A 95 6.81 13.53 -20.00
CA GLU A 95 6.89 14.33 -21.24
C GLU A 95 5.52 14.69 -21.85
N HIS A 96 4.48 14.74 -21.01
CA HIS A 96 3.13 15.12 -21.41
C HIS A 96 2.76 16.43 -20.73
N ARG A 97 2.65 17.49 -21.54
CA ARG A 97 2.24 18.80 -21.04
C ARG A 97 0.79 18.76 -20.59
N ASP A 98 0.50 19.43 -19.47
CA ASP A 98 -0.85 19.67 -18.94
C ASP A 98 -1.70 18.39 -18.74
N LEU A 99 -1.08 17.23 -18.51
CA LEU A 99 -1.77 15.96 -18.24
C LEU A 99 -2.49 15.99 -16.89
N LEU A 100 -1.70 16.17 -15.82
CA LEU A 100 -2.23 16.36 -14.49
C LEU A 100 -2.56 17.83 -14.29
N PRO A 101 -3.70 18.16 -13.66
CA PRO A 101 -4.10 19.54 -13.43
C PRO A 101 -3.05 20.25 -12.56
N VAL A 102 -2.58 21.40 -13.04
CA VAL A 102 -1.59 22.24 -12.35
C VAL A 102 -2.34 23.46 -11.80
N GLU A 103 -2.09 23.81 -10.54
CA GLU A 103 -2.73 24.95 -9.82
C GLU A 103 -4.20 24.75 -9.39
N VAL A 104 -4.84 23.64 -9.76
CA VAL A 104 -6.16 23.24 -9.25
C VAL A 104 -5.99 22.41 -7.98
N ASP A 105 -6.79 22.70 -6.93
CA ASP A 105 -6.80 21.84 -5.74
C ASP A 105 -7.40 20.48 -6.11
N VAL A 106 -6.62 19.41 -5.91
CA VAL A 106 -7.09 18.03 -6.08
C VAL A 106 -8.04 17.69 -4.94
N ALA A 107 -9.12 16.95 -5.24
CA ALA A 107 -10.05 16.37 -4.27
C ALA A 107 -9.30 15.75 -3.10
N THR A 108 -9.72 16.12 -1.88
CA THR A 108 -9.18 15.56 -0.64
C THR A 108 -9.37 14.04 -0.66
N GLY A 109 -8.34 13.31 -1.08
CA GLY A 109 -8.31 11.84 -1.07
C GLY A 109 -8.17 11.14 -2.43
N VAL A 110 -8.32 11.85 -3.56
CA VAL A 110 -8.14 11.25 -4.89
C VAL A 110 -6.68 11.35 -5.31
N HIS A 111 -5.99 10.23 -5.42
CA HIS A 111 -4.64 10.17 -6.02
C HIS A 111 -4.74 9.77 -7.49
N ILE A 112 -3.79 10.27 -8.29
CA ILE A 112 -3.73 9.96 -9.72
C ILE A 112 -2.54 9.05 -9.97
N LEU A 113 -2.81 7.84 -10.45
CA LEU A 113 -1.80 6.87 -10.86
C LEU A 113 -1.53 7.02 -12.34
N VAL A 114 -0.27 7.22 -12.71
CA VAL A 114 0.18 7.31 -14.10
C VAL A 114 1.05 6.10 -14.42
N ARG A 115 0.67 5.35 -15.45
CA ARG A 115 1.39 4.15 -15.90
C ARG A 115 1.61 4.13 -17.41
N HIS A 116 2.46 3.22 -17.86
CA HIS A 116 2.68 3.00 -19.28
C HIS A 116 1.44 2.41 -19.96
N ALA A 117 1.12 2.91 -21.15
CA ALA A 117 0.14 2.32 -22.06
C ALA A 117 0.49 2.68 -23.51
N GLU A 118 0.26 1.76 -24.46
CA GLU A 118 0.49 2.05 -25.89
C GLU A 118 -0.45 3.14 -26.42
N LYS A 119 -1.69 3.16 -25.92
CA LYS A 119 -2.71 4.14 -26.26
C LYS A 119 -3.11 4.93 -25.01
N PRO A 120 -3.14 6.28 -25.10
CA PRO A 120 -3.63 7.12 -24.02
C PRO A 120 -5.05 6.73 -23.59
N HIS A 121 -5.28 6.58 -22.29
CA HIS A 121 -6.61 6.35 -21.71
C HIS A 121 -6.62 6.77 -20.23
N ALA A 122 -7.83 7.00 -19.69
CA ALA A 122 -8.03 7.27 -18.28
C ALA A 122 -9.23 6.47 -17.74
N ILE A 123 -9.13 6.03 -16.48
CA ILE A 123 -10.13 5.23 -15.77
C ILE A 123 -10.31 5.82 -14.37
N ALA A 124 -11.53 6.21 -14.03
CA ALA A 124 -11.91 6.58 -12.68
C ALA A 124 -12.44 5.36 -11.93
N TYR A 125 -11.91 5.11 -10.74
CA TYR A 125 -12.40 4.07 -9.85
C TYR A 125 -13.30 4.70 -8.79
N VAL A 126 -14.54 4.23 -8.72
CA VAL A 126 -15.60 4.74 -7.85
C VAL A 126 -16.07 3.68 -6.84
N ASP A 127 -16.94 4.06 -5.90
CA ASP A 127 -17.53 3.17 -4.88
C ASP A 127 -16.48 2.43 -4.03
N GLY A 128 -15.50 3.16 -3.49
CA GLY A 128 -14.42 2.55 -2.69
C GLY A 128 -13.44 1.69 -3.52
N GLY A 129 -13.40 1.90 -4.84
CA GLY A 129 -12.48 1.22 -5.75
C GLY A 129 -13.03 -0.03 -6.44
N GLN A 130 -14.31 -0.36 -6.22
CA GLN A 130 -14.93 -1.58 -6.76
C GLN A 130 -15.44 -1.43 -8.20
N SER A 131 -15.78 -0.21 -8.60
CA SER A 131 -16.36 0.10 -9.90
C SER A 131 -15.37 0.90 -10.75
N ALA A 132 -15.03 0.43 -11.96
CA ALA A 132 -14.15 1.13 -12.89
C ALA A 132 -14.96 1.79 -14.02
N ARG A 133 -14.73 3.08 -14.27
CA ARG A 133 -15.39 3.87 -15.30
C ARG A 133 -14.37 4.52 -16.24
N PRO A 134 -14.39 4.22 -17.55
CA PRO A 134 -13.58 4.94 -18.53
C PRO A 134 -13.96 6.43 -18.57
N ILE A 135 -12.95 7.29 -18.66
CA ILE A 135 -13.10 8.74 -18.79
C ILE A 135 -12.15 9.26 -19.87
N GLU A 136 -12.46 10.42 -20.46
CA GLU A 136 -11.55 11.09 -21.37
C GLU A 136 -10.41 11.75 -20.58
N LEU A 137 -9.23 11.88 -21.21
CA LEU A 137 -8.06 12.50 -20.58
C LEU A 137 -8.30 13.98 -20.24
N ASP A 138 -9.06 14.68 -21.07
CA ASP A 138 -9.39 16.10 -20.86
C ASP A 138 -10.34 16.29 -19.66
N ASP A 139 -11.08 15.24 -19.28
CA ASP A 139 -12.01 15.27 -18.15
C ASP A 139 -11.31 15.00 -16.80
N LEU A 140 -10.01 14.69 -16.78
CA LEU A 140 -9.27 14.37 -15.54
C LEU A 140 -9.47 15.40 -14.43
N THR A 141 -9.61 16.68 -14.81
CA THR A 141 -9.87 17.77 -13.86
C THR A 141 -11.24 17.63 -13.19
N GLU A 142 -12.30 17.24 -13.91
CA GLU A 142 -13.64 17.04 -13.33
C GLU A 142 -13.65 15.89 -12.30
N TYR A 143 -12.86 14.84 -12.55
CA TYR A 143 -12.84 13.63 -11.72
C TYR A 143 -11.87 13.71 -10.54
N ALA A 144 -10.85 14.56 -10.61
CA ALA A 144 -9.82 14.67 -9.59
C ALA A 144 -9.77 16.02 -8.87
N ALA A 145 -10.49 17.07 -9.30
CA ALA A 145 -10.45 18.39 -8.65
C ALA A 145 -11.52 18.59 -7.57
N VAL A 146 -11.26 19.55 -6.66
CA VAL A 146 -12.31 20.19 -5.87
C VAL A 146 -12.86 21.43 -6.55
N ASP A 147 -14.11 21.73 -6.22
CA ASP A 147 -14.71 23.03 -6.46
C ASP A 147 -13.98 24.13 -5.66
N PRO A 148 -13.51 25.22 -6.30
CA PRO A 148 -12.69 26.25 -5.65
C PRO A 148 -13.38 26.95 -4.47
N ASP A 149 -14.71 27.14 -4.56
CA ASP A 149 -15.48 27.93 -3.60
C ASP A 149 -15.94 27.09 -2.39
N SER A 150 -16.39 25.86 -2.64
CA SER A 150 -16.88 24.93 -1.62
C SER A 150 -15.80 24.00 -1.05
N GLN A 151 -14.65 23.89 -1.74
CA GLN A 151 -13.57 22.94 -1.44
C GLN A 151 -14.07 21.48 -1.35
N ALA A 152 -15.23 21.19 -1.95
CA ALA A 152 -15.81 19.86 -2.05
C ALA A 152 -15.34 19.20 -3.36
N PRO A 153 -15.13 17.87 -3.39
CA PRO A 153 -14.87 17.17 -4.64
C PRO A 153 -16.01 17.44 -5.64
N TYR A 154 -15.67 17.67 -6.92
CA TYR A 154 -16.70 17.67 -7.98
C TYR A 154 -17.44 16.33 -8.04
N ARG A 155 -16.75 15.24 -7.69
CA ARG A 155 -17.28 13.89 -7.55
C ARG A 155 -16.80 13.24 -6.25
N GLY A 156 -17.73 12.98 -5.33
CA GLY A 156 -17.44 12.36 -4.03
C GLY A 156 -17.40 10.83 -4.06
N ASP A 157 -17.80 10.22 -5.17
CA ASP A 157 -17.77 8.76 -5.41
C ASP A 157 -16.41 8.27 -5.92
N VAL A 158 -15.53 9.16 -6.39
CA VAL A 158 -14.23 8.81 -6.96
C VAL A 158 -13.20 8.54 -5.86
N HIS A 159 -12.60 7.36 -5.89
CA HIS A 159 -11.55 6.94 -4.97
C HIS A 159 -10.15 7.22 -5.52
N HIS A 160 -9.89 6.84 -6.78
CA HIS A 160 -8.62 7.14 -7.46
C HIS A 160 -8.80 7.14 -8.98
N VAL A 161 -7.85 7.74 -9.69
CA VAL A 161 -7.85 7.79 -11.15
C VAL A 161 -6.58 7.15 -11.69
N GLU A 162 -6.71 6.27 -12.67
CA GLU A 162 -5.61 5.67 -13.38
C GLU A 162 -5.50 6.27 -14.79
N VAL A 163 -4.29 6.67 -15.18
CA VAL A 163 -3.96 7.27 -16.46
C VAL A 163 -2.89 6.44 -17.13
N GLY A 164 -3.19 5.90 -18.30
CA GLY A 164 -2.23 5.18 -19.14
C GLY A 164 -1.73 6.07 -20.27
N ILE A 165 -0.42 6.25 -20.43
CA ILE A 165 0.19 7.04 -21.52
C ILE A 165 1.48 6.40 -22.07
N PRO A 166 1.84 6.67 -23.34
CA PRO A 166 3.05 6.13 -23.97
C PRO A 166 4.30 6.94 -23.58
N ALA A 167 4.64 6.99 -22.29
CA ALA A 167 5.83 7.69 -21.80
C ALA A 167 7.05 6.76 -21.67
N GLN A 168 8.22 7.21 -22.14
CA GLN A 168 9.46 6.41 -22.13
C GLN A 168 9.90 6.04 -20.71
N LEU A 169 9.79 6.95 -19.74
CA LEU A 169 10.13 6.68 -18.34
C LEU A 169 9.23 5.58 -17.76
N LEU A 170 7.93 5.63 -18.01
CA LEU A 170 6.98 4.63 -17.49
C LEU A 170 7.20 3.26 -18.14
N SER A 171 7.66 3.26 -19.38
CA SER A 171 7.99 2.05 -20.12
C SER A 171 9.10 1.24 -19.44
N THR A 172 9.98 1.85 -18.63
CA THR A 172 11.01 1.13 -17.86
C THR A 172 10.44 0.36 -16.66
N GLY A 173 9.14 0.10 -16.60
CA GLY A 173 8.47 -0.55 -15.48
C GLY A 173 8.30 0.38 -14.28
N LEU A 174 7.90 1.64 -14.49
CA LEU A 174 7.58 2.60 -13.44
C LEU A 174 6.09 2.99 -13.46
N ARG A 175 5.51 3.15 -12.26
CA ARG A 175 4.21 3.79 -12.01
C ARG A 175 4.45 5.00 -11.13
N LEU A 176 3.88 6.14 -11.51
CA LEU A 176 3.97 7.37 -10.71
C LEU A 176 2.62 7.63 -10.07
N ILE A 177 2.59 7.84 -8.76
CA ILE A 177 1.39 8.28 -8.06
C ILE A 177 1.57 9.75 -7.68
N ASP A 178 0.77 10.63 -8.25
CA ASP A 178 0.66 12.01 -7.81
C ASP A 178 -0.30 12.08 -6.62
N THR A 179 0.17 12.61 -5.50
CA THR A 179 -0.64 12.75 -4.29
C THR A 179 -1.16 14.18 -4.18
N PRO A 180 -2.42 14.37 -3.72
CA PRO A 180 -2.97 15.69 -3.43
C PRO A 180 -2.01 16.51 -2.57
N GLY A 181 -1.91 17.81 -2.86
CA GLY A 181 -1.07 18.69 -2.05
C GLY A 181 -1.53 18.71 -0.60
N VAL A 182 -0.70 18.14 0.28
CA VAL A 182 -0.86 18.18 1.73
C VAL A 182 -0.82 19.65 2.20
N GLY A 183 -1.97 20.19 2.59
CA GLY A 183 -2.10 21.52 3.16
C GLY A 183 -1.62 21.50 4.61
N GLY A 184 -0.31 21.65 4.81
CA GLY A 184 0.33 21.33 6.08
C GLY A 184 0.25 19.83 6.37
N LEU A 185 1.39 19.19 6.58
CA LEU A 185 1.52 17.74 6.79
C LEU A 185 0.95 17.22 8.14
N VAL A 186 0.01 17.96 8.72
CA VAL A 186 -0.74 17.68 9.97
C VAL A 186 -2.25 17.51 9.71
N SER A 187 -2.71 17.65 8.45
CA SER A 187 -4.11 17.45 8.05
C SER A 187 -4.41 16.01 7.60
N GLY A 188 -5.69 15.63 7.51
CA GLY A 188 -6.14 14.28 7.07
C GLY A 188 -5.51 13.77 5.77
N HIS A 189 -5.05 14.68 4.90
CA HIS A 189 -4.29 14.40 3.68
C HIS A 189 -2.97 13.65 3.90
N ALA A 190 -2.28 13.89 5.01
CA ALA A 190 -1.04 13.19 5.35
C ALA A 190 -1.29 11.68 5.55
N ARG A 191 -2.48 11.31 6.03
CA ARG A 191 -2.82 9.92 6.32
C ARG A 191 -3.14 9.10 5.08
N ILE A 192 -3.88 9.68 4.12
CA ILE A 192 -4.09 9.05 2.80
C ILE A 192 -2.75 8.91 2.08
N THR A 193 -1.91 9.96 2.12
CA THR A 193 -0.55 9.89 1.59
C THR A 193 0.25 8.75 2.26
N MET A 194 0.21 8.62 3.59
CA MET A 194 0.86 7.53 4.32
C MET A 194 0.32 6.13 3.98
N ALA A 195 -0.99 6.02 3.71
CA ALA A 195 -1.59 4.78 3.25
C ALA A 195 -1.10 4.41 1.84
N THR A 196 -0.97 5.39 0.94
CA THR A 196 -0.38 5.19 -0.39
C THR A 196 1.10 4.80 -0.31
N LEU A 197 1.85 5.30 0.68
CA LEU A 197 3.25 4.93 0.91
C LEU A 197 3.45 3.44 1.27
N HIS A 198 2.43 2.71 1.72
CA HIS A 198 2.55 1.28 2.05
C HIS A 198 2.83 0.37 0.85
N HIS A 199 2.43 0.79 -0.34
CA HIS A 199 2.60 0.05 -1.59
C HIS A 199 3.67 0.67 -2.49
N ALA A 200 4.43 1.63 -1.96
CA ALA A 200 5.45 2.35 -2.71
C ALA A 200 6.80 1.62 -2.63
N ASP A 201 7.42 1.39 -3.79
CA ASP A 201 8.81 0.95 -3.86
C ASP A 201 9.78 2.10 -3.54
N ALA A 202 9.39 3.34 -3.85
CA ALA A 202 10.14 4.54 -3.52
C ALA A 202 9.27 5.79 -3.33
N LEU A 203 9.83 6.75 -2.60
CA LEU A 203 9.25 8.07 -2.38
C LEU A 203 10.04 9.13 -3.15
N VAL A 204 9.36 9.94 -3.96
CA VAL A 204 9.88 11.20 -4.50
C VAL A 204 9.36 12.34 -3.65
N PHE A 205 10.24 12.95 -2.86
CA PHE A 205 9.89 14.07 -1.99
C PHE A 205 10.23 15.41 -2.65
N VAL A 206 9.20 16.21 -2.91
CA VAL A 206 9.25 17.43 -3.70
C VAL A 206 9.28 18.66 -2.80
N VAL A 207 10.38 19.41 -2.89
CA VAL A 207 10.59 20.70 -2.25
C VAL A 207 10.83 21.73 -3.36
N ASN A 208 10.46 22.99 -3.18
CA ASN A 208 10.79 24.02 -4.19
C ASN A 208 11.99 24.87 -3.75
N GLY A 209 12.59 25.59 -4.70
CA GLY A 209 13.74 26.46 -4.42
C GLY A 209 13.44 27.73 -3.63
N SER A 210 12.20 27.94 -3.14
CA SER A 210 11.81 29.19 -2.46
C SER A 210 12.07 29.21 -0.97
N SER A 211 11.99 28.05 -0.31
CA SER A 211 12.09 27.96 1.14
C SER A 211 12.64 26.62 1.61
N GLU A 212 13.19 26.64 2.81
CA GLU A 212 13.69 25.47 3.54
C GLU A 212 12.56 24.49 3.89
N LEU A 213 12.93 23.26 4.22
CA LEU A 213 12.04 22.22 4.74
C LEU A 213 11.29 22.74 5.98
N THR A 214 9.97 22.61 5.97
CA THR A 214 9.12 22.99 7.09
C THR A 214 9.20 21.94 8.21
N ALA A 215 8.85 22.34 9.44
CA ALA A 215 8.76 21.39 10.56
C ALA A 215 7.77 20.24 10.27
N SER A 216 6.70 20.52 9.53
CA SER A 216 5.73 19.50 9.14
C SER A 216 6.26 18.56 8.05
N GLU A 217 7.11 19.04 7.13
CA GLU A 217 7.83 18.20 6.16
C GLU A 217 8.83 17.27 6.85
N LEU A 218 9.57 17.77 7.83
CA LEU A 218 10.50 16.95 8.61
C LEU A 218 9.78 15.88 9.44
N ALA A 219 8.66 16.23 10.09
CA ALA A 219 7.85 15.28 10.85
C ALA A 219 7.23 14.19 9.96
N PHE A 220 6.76 14.55 8.76
CA PHE A 220 6.29 13.58 7.77
C PHE A 220 7.39 12.62 7.34
N LEU A 221 8.59 13.15 7.05
CA LEU A 221 9.73 12.32 6.66
C LEU A 221 10.07 11.34 7.77
N GLU A 222 10.12 11.80 9.03
CA GLU A 222 10.32 10.94 10.20
C GLU A 222 9.27 9.82 10.27
N GLN A 223 7.99 10.12 10.05
CA GLN A 223 6.94 9.09 10.03
C GLN A 223 7.10 8.12 8.84
N ALA A 224 7.41 8.64 7.64
CA ALA A 224 7.64 7.86 6.43
C ALA A 224 8.88 6.95 6.54
N THR A 225 9.88 7.27 7.38
CA THR A 225 11.08 6.42 7.62
C THR A 225 10.75 5.02 8.06
N THR A 226 9.61 4.80 8.72
CA THR A 226 9.24 3.47 9.19
C THR A 226 8.74 2.56 8.06
N ARG A 227 8.41 3.12 6.88
CA ARG A 227 7.62 2.43 5.85
C ARG A 227 8.32 2.32 4.49
N ILE A 228 9.18 3.27 4.11
CA ILE A 228 9.86 3.27 2.80
C ILE A 228 11.39 3.20 2.94
N ALA A 229 12.02 2.35 2.12
CA ALA A 229 13.47 2.18 2.11
C ALA A 229 14.19 3.23 1.24
N GLU A 230 13.68 3.54 0.05
CA GLU A 230 14.32 4.44 -0.91
C GLU A 230 13.57 5.78 -1.01
N VAL A 231 14.28 6.89 -0.75
CA VAL A 231 13.74 8.25 -0.87
C VAL A 231 14.63 9.08 -1.78
N VAL A 232 14.02 9.74 -2.75
CA VAL A 232 14.66 10.67 -3.69
C VAL A 232 14.11 12.07 -3.46
N PHE A 233 14.98 13.04 -3.20
CA PHE A 233 14.56 14.43 -3.06
C PHE A 233 14.65 15.17 -4.40
N VAL A 234 13.61 15.93 -4.72
CA VAL A 234 13.55 16.75 -5.93
C VAL A 234 13.34 18.21 -5.53
N LEU A 235 14.28 19.07 -5.91
CA LEU A 235 14.20 20.51 -5.67
C LEU A 235 13.70 21.22 -6.93
N THR A 236 12.42 21.60 -6.97
CA THR A 236 11.76 22.19 -8.13
C THR A 236 11.93 23.72 -8.20
N GLN A 237 11.49 24.33 -9.31
CA GLN A 237 11.44 25.78 -9.52
C GLN A 237 12.82 26.47 -9.48
N THR A 238 13.87 25.76 -9.90
CA THR A 238 15.24 26.29 -9.96
C THR A 238 15.40 27.45 -10.97
N ASP A 239 14.52 27.51 -11.97
CA ASP A 239 14.41 28.63 -12.92
C ASP A 239 13.90 29.93 -12.27
N LYS A 240 13.08 29.80 -11.21
CA LYS A 240 12.41 30.92 -10.56
C LYS A 240 13.25 31.52 -9.43
N TYR A 241 14.00 30.68 -8.70
CA TYR A 241 14.69 31.08 -7.47
C TYR A 241 16.20 30.95 -7.58
N ARG A 242 16.92 32.05 -7.85
CA ARG A 242 18.40 32.02 -7.98
C ARG A 242 19.13 31.55 -6.72
N SER A 243 18.52 31.70 -5.55
CA SER A 243 19.07 31.28 -4.24
C SER A 243 18.85 29.80 -3.93
N TRP A 244 18.26 29.01 -4.84
CA TRP A 244 18.00 27.59 -4.62
C TRP A 244 19.24 26.79 -4.17
N PRO A 245 20.50 27.08 -4.59
CA PRO A 245 21.65 26.31 -4.12
C PRO A 245 21.85 26.44 -2.61
N SER A 246 21.64 27.63 -2.05
CA SER A 246 21.72 27.86 -0.60
C SER A 246 20.59 27.15 0.15
N VAL A 247 19.38 27.13 -0.43
CA VAL A 247 18.23 26.40 0.13
C VAL A 247 18.50 24.89 0.14
N LEU A 248 19.11 24.35 -0.90
CA LEU A 248 19.50 22.94 -0.98
C LEU A 248 20.48 22.55 0.13
N GLU A 249 21.55 23.32 0.31
CA GLU A 249 22.53 23.07 1.37
C GLU A 249 21.87 23.12 2.74
N ARG A 250 21.01 24.11 2.95
CA ARG A 250 20.28 24.24 4.20
C ARG A 250 19.31 23.08 4.47
N ASN A 251 18.63 22.59 3.44
CA ASN A 251 17.78 21.41 3.54
C ASN A 251 18.56 20.15 3.88
N ARG A 252 19.77 19.97 3.33
CA ARG A 252 20.68 18.87 3.70
C ARG A 252 21.07 18.94 5.17
N GLU A 253 21.38 20.13 5.69
CA GLU A 253 21.67 20.33 7.12
C GLU A 253 20.46 20.04 8.01
N LEU A 254 19.24 20.39 7.57
CA LEU A 254 18.01 20.10 8.30
C LEU A 254 17.71 18.60 8.33
N LEU A 255 17.85 17.91 7.19
CA LEU A 255 17.72 16.46 7.13
C LEU A 255 18.74 15.75 8.01
N ALA A 256 20.02 16.15 7.95
CA ALA A 256 21.06 15.55 8.78
C ALA A 256 20.77 15.67 10.29
N ARG A 257 20.11 16.76 10.70
CA ARG A 257 19.75 17.01 12.11
C ARG A 257 18.47 16.33 12.56
N HIS A 258 17.44 16.32 11.71
CA HIS A 258 16.07 15.93 12.11
C HIS A 258 15.61 14.60 11.50
N ALA A 259 16.22 14.16 10.40
CA ALA A 259 15.94 12.88 9.74
C ALA A 259 17.23 12.19 9.26
N PRO A 260 18.14 11.77 10.17
CA PRO A 260 19.51 11.32 9.81
C PRO A 260 19.55 10.14 8.82
N ARG A 261 18.52 9.28 8.82
CA ARG A 261 18.38 8.18 7.86
C ARG A 261 18.40 8.65 6.41
N TYR A 262 17.93 9.86 6.14
CA TYR A 262 17.87 10.45 4.81
C TYR A 262 18.98 11.47 4.55
N ALA A 263 19.95 11.60 5.44
CA ALA A 263 21.05 12.55 5.28
C ALA A 263 21.87 12.30 4.00
N THR A 264 21.96 11.04 3.58
CA THR A 264 22.66 10.61 2.35
C THR A 264 21.74 10.43 1.15
N ALA A 265 20.45 10.74 1.29
CA ALA A 265 19.49 10.61 0.20
C ALA A 265 19.85 11.57 -0.96
N PRO A 266 19.71 11.13 -2.22
CA PRO A 266 20.09 11.94 -3.36
C PRO A 266 19.11 13.11 -3.56
N TRP A 267 19.65 14.24 -4.02
CA TRP A 267 18.90 15.46 -4.34
C TRP A 267 19.06 15.82 -5.80
N TYR A 268 17.95 16.05 -6.49
CA TYR A 268 17.92 16.45 -7.89
C TYR A 268 17.26 17.83 -8.05
N PRO A 269 18.05 18.90 -8.29
CA PRO A 269 17.51 20.20 -8.64
C PRO A 269 16.97 20.18 -10.06
N VAL A 270 15.71 20.59 -10.24
CA VAL A 270 15.02 20.54 -11.53
C VAL A 270 14.20 21.79 -11.84
N SER A 271 13.94 22.02 -13.12
CA SER A 271 12.99 23.00 -13.61
C SER A 271 12.01 22.35 -14.59
N SER A 272 10.80 22.03 -14.13
CA SER A 272 9.74 21.49 -15.00
C SER A 272 9.42 22.44 -16.16
N ARG A 273 9.50 23.75 -15.92
CA ARG A 273 9.26 24.77 -16.95
C ARG A 273 10.35 24.76 -18.03
N ALA A 274 11.62 24.76 -17.64
CA ALA A 274 12.71 24.66 -18.60
C ALA A 274 12.61 23.36 -19.41
N HIS A 275 12.23 22.25 -18.78
CA HIS A 275 12.03 20.98 -19.47
C HIS A 275 10.91 21.08 -20.53
N GLN A 276 9.75 21.65 -20.18
CA GLN A 276 8.64 21.84 -21.12
C GLN A 276 8.99 22.81 -22.26
N ASP A 277 9.74 23.88 -21.97
CA ASP A 277 10.24 24.81 -22.98
C ASP A 277 11.21 24.11 -23.95
N ALA A 278 12.03 23.17 -23.45
CA ALA A 278 12.90 22.34 -24.27
C ALA A 278 12.11 21.43 -25.22
N LEU A 279 11.10 20.72 -24.72
CA LEU A 279 10.24 19.86 -25.53
C LEU A 279 9.47 20.68 -26.59
N THR A 280 9.02 21.88 -26.22
CA THR A 280 8.35 22.79 -27.15
C THR A 280 9.30 23.30 -28.25
N ALA A 281 10.55 23.62 -27.89
CA ALA A 281 11.56 24.03 -28.86
C ALA A 281 11.90 22.87 -29.83
N LEU A 282 12.03 21.65 -29.31
CA LEU A 282 12.28 20.45 -30.11
C LEU A 282 11.12 20.18 -31.08
N ALA A 283 9.87 20.28 -30.63
CA ALA A 283 8.68 20.12 -31.49
C ALA A 283 8.61 21.18 -32.61
N ARG A 284 9.26 22.33 -32.43
CA ARG A 284 9.38 23.40 -33.44
C ARG A 284 10.64 23.27 -34.31
N GLY A 285 11.49 22.27 -34.08
CA GLY A 285 12.76 22.06 -34.79
C GLY A 285 13.91 22.98 -34.35
N ASP A 286 13.80 23.68 -33.21
CA ASP A 286 14.86 24.54 -32.67
C ASP A 286 15.76 23.75 -31.70
N GLU A 287 16.67 22.95 -32.27
CA GLU A 287 17.56 22.06 -31.52
C GLU A 287 18.51 22.80 -30.57
N GLU A 288 19.02 23.96 -30.97
CA GLU A 288 19.97 24.73 -30.16
C GLU A 288 19.29 25.31 -28.91
N ARG A 289 18.06 25.80 -29.05
CA ARG A 289 17.26 26.25 -27.90
C ARG A 289 16.83 25.08 -27.03
N ALA A 290 16.43 23.95 -27.62
CA ALA A 290 16.10 22.74 -26.87
C ALA A 290 17.30 22.27 -26.03
N ALA A 291 18.49 22.17 -26.63
CA ALA A 291 19.72 21.76 -25.94
C ALA A 291 20.08 22.68 -24.77
N ARG A 292 19.94 24.01 -24.94
CA ARG A 292 20.18 24.98 -23.86
C ARG A 292 19.22 24.78 -22.68
N HIS A 293 17.94 24.55 -22.94
CA HIS A 293 16.96 24.30 -21.90
C HIS A 293 17.18 22.93 -21.22
N MET A 294 17.49 21.87 -21.98
CA MET A 294 17.79 20.53 -21.43
C MET A 294 19.02 20.53 -20.52
N ALA A 295 20.06 21.31 -20.87
CA ALA A 295 21.25 21.45 -20.03
C ALA A 295 20.95 22.10 -18.67
N ALA A 296 19.87 22.87 -18.56
CA ALA A 296 19.50 23.64 -17.37
C ALA A 296 18.33 23.04 -16.57
N ASP A 297 17.66 22.00 -17.09
CA ASP A 297 16.41 21.50 -16.49
C ASP A 297 16.59 20.44 -15.39
N GLY A 298 17.73 19.75 -15.34
CA GLY A 298 18.06 18.73 -14.33
C GLY A 298 17.31 17.39 -14.42
N PHE A 299 16.53 17.12 -15.49
CA PHE A 299 15.70 15.91 -15.58
C PHE A 299 16.47 14.64 -15.98
N VAL A 300 17.59 14.77 -16.70
CA VAL A 300 18.43 13.62 -17.08
C VAL A 300 18.93 12.83 -15.86
N PRO A 301 19.59 13.45 -14.86
CA PRO A 301 20.05 12.70 -13.68
C PRO A 301 18.88 12.17 -12.83
N LEU A 302 17.76 12.89 -12.74
CA LEU A 302 16.57 12.42 -12.02
C LEU A 302 15.99 11.16 -12.67
N ARG A 303 15.79 11.16 -14.00
CA ARG A 303 15.28 9.99 -14.72
C ARG A 303 16.21 8.80 -14.61
N SER A 304 17.52 9.02 -14.76
CA SER A 304 18.52 7.98 -14.55
C SER A 304 18.40 7.36 -13.16
N ALA A 305 18.21 8.17 -12.12
CA ALA A 305 18.07 7.69 -10.75
C ALA A 305 16.79 6.89 -10.53
N LEU A 306 15.65 7.35 -11.05
CA LEU A 306 14.38 6.63 -10.95
C LEU A 306 14.46 5.27 -11.66
N THR A 307 15.07 5.21 -12.85
CA THR A 307 15.24 3.95 -13.57
C THR A 307 16.24 3.02 -12.88
N SER A 308 17.44 3.50 -12.51
CA SER A 308 18.50 2.62 -12.01
C SER A 308 18.38 2.25 -10.53
N ARG A 309 17.87 3.14 -9.69
CA ARG A 309 17.76 2.90 -8.23
C ARG A 309 16.43 2.30 -7.82
N VAL A 310 15.35 2.62 -8.55
CA VAL A 310 14.00 2.17 -8.20
C VAL A 310 13.55 1.06 -9.16
N ALA A 311 13.40 1.37 -10.45
CA ALA A 311 12.82 0.42 -11.41
C ALA A 311 13.64 -0.87 -11.52
N LEU A 312 14.95 -0.74 -11.73
CA LEU A 312 15.87 -1.89 -11.84
C LEU A 312 15.88 -2.72 -10.55
N ARG A 313 15.96 -2.08 -9.38
CA ARG A 313 16.03 -2.80 -8.10
C ARG A 313 14.74 -3.55 -7.77
N ALA A 314 13.59 -2.92 -8.01
CA ALA A 314 12.31 -3.59 -7.84
C ALA A 314 12.13 -4.75 -8.82
N ALA A 315 12.62 -4.60 -10.06
CA ALA A 315 12.64 -5.69 -11.03
C ALA A 315 13.58 -6.84 -10.60
N GLU A 316 14.78 -6.54 -10.09
CA GLU A 316 15.71 -7.55 -9.54
C GLU A 316 15.06 -8.39 -8.44
N LEU A 317 14.38 -7.74 -7.48
CA LEU A 317 13.71 -8.42 -6.37
C LEU A 317 12.58 -9.33 -6.86
N ARG A 318 11.77 -8.86 -7.82
CA ARG A 318 10.69 -9.67 -8.42
C ARG A 318 11.26 -10.88 -9.19
N LEU A 319 12.30 -10.68 -9.99
CA LEU A 319 12.97 -11.78 -10.70
C LEU A 319 13.60 -12.78 -9.73
N ALA A 320 14.21 -12.31 -8.64
CA ALA A 320 14.75 -13.17 -7.60
C ALA A 320 13.65 -14.00 -6.93
N ASN A 321 12.47 -13.41 -6.70
CA ASN A 321 11.33 -14.13 -6.14
C ASN A 321 10.82 -15.23 -7.09
N ILE A 322 10.70 -14.95 -8.39
CA ILE A 322 10.35 -15.97 -9.41
C ILE A 322 11.32 -17.17 -9.35
N VAL A 323 12.63 -16.89 -9.31
CA VAL A 323 13.65 -17.95 -9.23
C VAL A 323 13.53 -18.73 -7.93
N HIS A 324 13.28 -18.05 -6.81
CA HIS A 324 13.07 -18.66 -5.51
C HIS A 324 11.87 -19.61 -5.49
N VAL A 325 10.69 -19.15 -5.95
CA VAL A 325 9.46 -19.95 -6.03
C VAL A 325 9.66 -21.15 -6.96
N GLY A 326 10.27 -20.94 -8.13
CA GLY A 326 10.58 -22.01 -9.07
C GLY A 326 11.49 -23.09 -8.47
N ARG A 327 12.55 -22.68 -7.77
CA ARG A 327 13.45 -23.60 -7.06
C ARG A 327 12.71 -24.35 -5.95
N ALA A 328 11.88 -23.66 -5.17
CA ALA A 328 11.12 -24.26 -4.08
C ALA A 328 10.15 -25.35 -4.57
N GLY A 329 9.52 -25.15 -5.74
CA GLY A 329 8.68 -26.16 -6.38
C GLY A 329 9.47 -27.36 -6.94
N LEU A 330 10.64 -27.11 -7.55
CA LEU A 330 11.45 -28.17 -8.19
C LEU A 330 12.24 -29.03 -7.20
N ALA A 331 12.70 -28.47 -6.07
CA ALA A 331 13.58 -29.16 -5.14
C ALA A 331 12.97 -30.44 -4.52
N PRO A 332 11.69 -30.46 -4.09
CA PRO A 332 11.05 -31.68 -3.60
C PRO A 332 10.99 -32.80 -4.65
N LEU A 333 10.70 -32.45 -5.92
CA LEU A 333 10.68 -33.41 -7.02
C LEU A 333 12.06 -33.99 -7.33
N ALA A 334 13.09 -33.14 -7.35
CA ALA A 334 14.47 -33.58 -7.56
C ALA A 334 14.90 -34.56 -6.45
N ALA A 335 14.59 -34.23 -5.20
CA ALA A 335 14.89 -35.09 -4.06
C ALA A 335 14.13 -36.41 -4.11
N ALA A 336 12.86 -36.42 -4.55
CA ALA A 336 12.07 -37.64 -4.72
C ALA A 336 12.64 -38.55 -5.83
N GLU A 337 13.03 -37.99 -6.98
CA GLU A 337 13.65 -38.77 -8.05
C GLU A 337 15.04 -39.30 -7.67
N GLU A 338 15.82 -38.54 -6.89
CA GLU A 338 17.11 -39.01 -6.37
C GLU A 338 16.95 -40.18 -5.38
N ARG A 339 15.97 -40.09 -4.47
CA ARG A 339 15.62 -41.23 -3.61
C ARG A 339 15.14 -42.44 -4.41
N ARG A 340 14.33 -42.23 -5.45
CA ARG A 340 13.92 -43.30 -6.38
C ARG A 340 15.10 -43.94 -7.11
N LEU A 341 16.12 -43.17 -7.49
CA LEU A 341 17.33 -43.72 -8.09
C LEU A 341 18.14 -44.56 -7.12
N ARG A 342 18.28 -44.09 -5.87
CA ARG A 342 18.89 -44.88 -4.79
C ARG A 342 18.11 -46.17 -4.52
N ALA A 343 16.79 -46.12 -4.58
CA ALA A 343 15.90 -47.27 -4.44
C ALA A 343 16.13 -48.32 -5.51
N LEU A 344 16.15 -47.90 -6.78
CA LEU A 344 16.40 -48.77 -7.92
C LEU A 344 17.83 -49.32 -7.94
N ALA A 345 18.79 -48.57 -7.38
CA ALA A 345 20.17 -49.01 -7.17
C ALA A 345 20.34 -49.95 -5.96
N GLN A 346 19.28 -50.20 -5.18
CA GLN A 346 19.29 -51.02 -3.96
C GLN A 346 20.29 -50.51 -2.91
N ASP A 347 20.37 -49.20 -2.75
CA ASP A 347 21.22 -48.56 -1.74
C ASP A 347 20.81 -48.99 -0.32
N PRO A 348 21.70 -49.66 0.44
CA PRO A 348 21.37 -50.14 1.79
C PRO A 348 21.12 -49.00 2.78
N THR A 349 21.63 -47.79 2.56
CA THR A 349 21.44 -46.68 3.52
C THR A 349 20.10 -45.96 3.35
N LEU A 350 19.39 -46.20 2.25
CA LEU A 350 18.15 -45.50 1.94
C LEU A 350 17.00 -45.86 2.90
N VAL A 351 16.94 -47.12 3.35
CA VAL A 351 15.93 -47.55 4.33
C VAL A 351 16.14 -46.81 5.65
N ASP A 352 17.39 -46.71 6.09
CA ASP A 352 17.76 -45.99 7.31
C ASP A 352 17.49 -44.48 7.16
N ASP A 353 17.77 -43.89 6.00
CA ASP A 353 17.46 -42.49 5.68
C ASP A 353 15.95 -42.20 5.77
N ILE A 354 15.12 -43.03 5.14
CA ILE A 354 13.65 -42.87 5.15
C ILE A 354 13.09 -43.06 6.55
N GLN A 355 13.60 -44.03 7.32
CA GLN A 355 13.20 -44.24 8.71
C GLN A 355 13.55 -43.05 9.58
N ARG A 356 14.77 -42.50 9.45
CA ARG A 356 15.20 -41.28 10.15
C ARG A 356 14.30 -40.09 9.83
N GLN A 357 13.96 -39.88 8.56
CA GLN A 357 13.07 -38.78 8.14
C GLN A 357 11.65 -38.96 8.67
N ARG A 358 11.10 -40.18 8.62
CA ARG A 358 9.79 -40.50 9.19
C ARG A 358 9.75 -40.24 10.70
N ASP A 359 10.79 -40.66 11.41
CA ASP A 359 10.87 -40.47 12.85
C ASP A 359 11.05 -38.98 13.21
N ALA A 360 11.76 -38.21 12.39
CA ALA A 360 11.83 -36.75 12.50
C ALA A 360 10.45 -36.08 12.28
N LEU A 361 9.69 -36.49 11.26
CA LEU A 361 8.32 -35.98 11.03
C LEU A 361 7.36 -36.35 12.16
N ARG A 362 7.51 -37.53 12.77
CA ARG A 362 6.74 -37.90 13.98
C ARG A 362 6.99 -36.94 15.13
N GLY A 363 8.24 -36.55 15.36
CA GLY A 363 8.57 -35.53 16.37
C GLY A 363 7.92 -34.16 16.09
N LEU A 364 7.60 -33.84 14.83
CA LEU A 364 6.84 -32.63 14.48
C LEU A 364 5.32 -32.79 14.67
N GLN A 365 4.79 -34.02 14.72
CA GLN A 365 3.36 -34.27 14.99
C GLN A 365 3.01 -34.22 16.48
N ASP A 366 3.99 -34.37 17.37
CA ASP A 366 3.79 -34.37 18.82
C ASP A 366 3.14 -33.08 19.33
N SER A 367 2.19 -33.18 20.26
CA SER A 367 1.44 -32.04 20.83
C SER A 367 2.35 -30.91 21.33
N ASP A 368 3.56 -31.27 21.78
CA ASP A 368 4.58 -30.38 22.31
C ASP A 368 5.64 -29.95 21.28
N ALA A 369 5.41 -30.21 19.98
CA ALA A 369 6.35 -29.85 18.93
C ALA A 369 6.70 -28.35 18.97
N ARG A 370 8.01 -28.05 18.85
CA ARG A 370 8.57 -26.69 18.97
C ARG A 370 7.86 -25.67 18.07
N TRP A 371 7.53 -26.05 16.84
CA TRP A 371 6.86 -25.16 15.88
C TRP A 371 5.48 -24.70 16.37
N ARG A 372 4.72 -25.53 17.10
CA ARG A 372 3.43 -25.14 17.68
C ARG A 372 3.58 -24.07 18.74
N GLY A 373 4.63 -24.19 19.57
CA GLY A 373 5.01 -23.17 20.54
C GLY A 373 5.44 -21.86 19.88
N LEU A 374 6.23 -21.95 18.82
CA LEU A 374 6.68 -20.80 18.02
C LEU A 374 5.52 -20.11 17.31
N LEU A 375 4.60 -20.85 16.69
CA LEU A 375 3.41 -20.34 16.05
C LEU A 375 2.55 -19.54 17.05
N ARG A 376 2.23 -20.15 18.21
CA ARG A 376 1.48 -19.47 19.28
C ARG A 376 2.18 -18.19 19.78
N LYS A 377 3.51 -18.18 19.85
CA LYS A 377 4.27 -17.00 20.25
C LYS A 377 4.21 -15.92 19.17
N ALA A 378 4.36 -16.31 17.91
CA ALA A 378 4.40 -15.40 16.78
C ALA A 378 3.02 -14.79 16.47
N THR A 379 1.93 -15.56 16.58
CA THR A 379 0.56 -15.05 16.45
C THR A 379 0.24 -14.04 17.55
N ARG A 380 0.63 -14.31 18.80
CA ARG A 380 0.51 -13.33 19.91
C ARG A 380 1.31 -12.06 19.67
N GLU A 381 2.50 -12.16 19.09
CA GLU A 381 3.29 -10.97 18.76
C GLU A 381 2.65 -10.18 17.61
N LEU A 382 2.08 -10.86 16.61
CA LEU A 382 1.29 -10.21 15.55
C LEU A 382 0.09 -9.47 16.14
N GLU A 383 -0.71 -10.12 16.98
CA GLU A 383 -1.86 -9.51 17.66
C GLU A 383 -1.42 -8.26 18.44
N ARG A 384 -0.36 -8.38 19.23
CA ARG A 384 0.20 -7.26 20.01
C ARG A 384 0.64 -6.10 19.11
N ARG A 385 1.28 -6.38 17.98
CA ARG A 385 1.72 -5.39 17.00
C ARG A 385 0.53 -4.69 16.34
N LEU A 386 -0.48 -5.43 15.90
CA LEU A 386 -1.71 -4.88 15.32
C LEU A 386 -2.45 -4.00 16.32
N ARG A 387 -2.64 -4.46 17.56
CA ARG A 387 -3.28 -3.68 18.63
C ARG A 387 -2.53 -2.40 18.96
N THR A 388 -1.19 -2.45 18.95
CA THR A 388 -0.34 -1.29 19.22
C THR A 388 -0.33 -0.32 18.03
N GLY A 389 -0.34 -0.82 16.80
CA GLY A 389 -0.55 -0.01 15.59
C GLY A 389 -1.90 0.69 15.61
N PHE A 390 -2.98 -0.05 15.83
CA PHE A 390 -4.34 0.48 15.97
C PHE A 390 -4.43 1.59 17.02
N ARG A 391 -3.93 1.35 18.25
CA ARG A 391 -3.95 2.35 19.32
C ARG A 391 -3.20 3.63 18.94
N ARG A 392 -2.06 3.52 18.25
CA ARG A 392 -1.34 4.70 17.73
C ARG A 392 -2.19 5.45 16.71
N ASN A 393 -2.75 4.74 15.73
CA ASN A 393 -3.58 5.34 14.69
C ASN A 393 -4.86 6.01 15.23
N VAL A 394 -5.48 5.44 16.26
CA VAL A 394 -6.61 6.05 16.97
C VAL A 394 -6.20 7.28 17.75
N ASN A 395 -5.04 7.25 18.43
CA ASN A 395 -4.51 8.42 19.12
C ASN A 395 -4.19 9.55 18.13
N ASP A 396 -3.65 9.22 16.95
CA ASP A 396 -3.38 10.20 15.90
C ASP A 396 -4.69 10.79 15.35
N LEU A 397 -5.73 9.97 15.16
CA LEU A 397 -7.07 10.43 14.79
C LEU A 397 -7.65 11.37 15.85
N ARG A 398 -7.44 11.07 17.13
CA ARG A 398 -7.85 11.92 18.26
C ARG A 398 -7.14 13.27 18.26
N GLN A 399 -5.82 13.27 18.10
CA GLN A 399 -5.02 14.50 18.03
C GLN A 399 -5.43 15.37 16.85
N LEU A 400 -5.69 14.75 15.69
CA LEU A 400 -6.21 15.44 14.51
C LEU A 400 -7.57 16.08 14.80
N ALA A 401 -8.51 15.34 15.39
CA ALA A 401 -9.82 15.86 15.75
C ALA A 401 -9.70 17.05 16.71
N ASP A 402 -8.89 16.92 17.77
CA ASP A 402 -8.65 17.96 18.76
C ASP A 402 -8.03 19.22 18.11
N ALA A 403 -7.06 19.03 17.22
CA ALA A 403 -6.43 20.13 16.47
C ALA A 403 -7.43 20.86 15.57
N ARG A 404 -8.34 20.15 14.90
CA ARG A 404 -9.41 20.77 14.07
C ARG A 404 -10.42 21.51 14.92
N ILE A 405 -10.87 20.93 16.02
CA ILE A 405 -11.80 21.57 16.98
C ILE A 405 -11.19 22.85 17.55
N ALA A 406 -9.88 22.87 17.81
CA ALA A 406 -9.18 24.05 18.29
C ALA A 406 -9.03 25.14 17.21
N SER A 407 -8.70 24.76 15.97
CA SER A 407 -8.29 25.69 14.91
C SER A 407 -9.41 26.24 14.04
N LEU A 408 -10.52 25.53 13.85
CA LEU A 408 -11.56 25.90 12.88
C LEU A 408 -12.81 26.56 13.52
N PRO A 409 -13.48 27.50 12.82
CA PRO A 409 -14.78 28.05 13.19
C PRO A 409 -15.92 27.07 12.88
N GLY A 410 -17.10 27.29 13.47
CA GLY A 410 -18.18 26.28 13.59
C GLY A 410 -18.73 25.74 12.26
N ALA A 411 -18.92 26.59 11.25
CA ALA A 411 -19.42 26.17 9.93
C ALA A 411 -18.38 25.35 9.15
N GLU A 412 -17.10 25.75 9.19
CA GLU A 412 -15.99 25.01 8.59
C GLU A 412 -15.71 23.71 9.34
N LEU A 413 -15.79 23.72 10.68
CA LEU A 413 -15.63 22.52 11.50
C LEU A 413 -16.68 21.46 11.19
N ALA A 414 -17.94 21.87 10.97
CA ALA A 414 -19.04 20.96 10.69
C ALA A 414 -18.95 20.26 9.32
N THR A 415 -18.09 20.74 8.42
CA THR A 415 -17.86 20.16 7.10
C THR A 415 -16.50 19.46 7.02
N ALA A 416 -15.46 20.04 7.61
CA ALA A 416 -14.10 19.51 7.57
C ALA A 416 -13.88 18.33 8.52
N LEU A 417 -14.46 18.35 9.73
CA LEU A 417 -14.21 17.31 10.74
C LEU A 417 -14.72 15.92 10.32
N PRO A 418 -15.96 15.75 9.81
CA PRO A 418 -16.41 14.44 9.32
C PRO A 418 -15.55 13.90 8.19
N ARG A 419 -15.22 14.75 7.21
CA ARG A 419 -14.37 14.38 6.06
C ARG A 419 -12.97 13.95 6.50
N ASP A 420 -12.33 14.71 7.38
CA ASP A 420 -10.99 14.38 7.88
C ASP A 420 -10.99 13.12 8.78
N LEU A 421 -12.08 12.90 9.53
CA LEU A 421 -12.26 11.68 10.32
C LEU A 421 -12.52 10.46 9.44
N GLU A 422 -13.31 10.58 8.38
CA GLU A 422 -13.54 9.54 7.36
C GLU A 422 -12.25 9.09 6.70
N ALA A 423 -11.51 10.03 6.11
CA ALA A 423 -10.17 9.81 5.54
C ALA A 423 -9.22 9.19 6.59
N GLY A 424 -9.36 9.64 7.83
CA GLY A 424 -8.63 9.08 8.93
C GLY A 424 -8.97 7.61 9.20
N ILE A 425 -10.24 7.25 9.28
CA ILE A 425 -10.68 5.86 9.50
C ILE A 425 -10.20 4.96 8.37
N GLU A 426 -10.29 5.43 7.12
CA GLU A 426 -9.76 4.70 5.96
C GLU A 426 -8.27 4.42 6.10
N ALA A 427 -7.48 5.41 6.48
CA ALA A 427 -6.06 5.20 6.74
C ALA A 427 -5.79 4.26 7.93
N VAL A 428 -6.65 4.23 8.96
CA VAL A 428 -6.54 3.23 10.04
C VAL A 428 -6.71 1.83 9.46
N TRP A 429 -7.72 1.64 8.60
CA TRP A 429 -8.02 0.36 7.98
C TRP A 429 -6.94 -0.10 7.01
N MET A 430 -6.44 0.79 6.17
CA MET A 430 -5.33 0.49 5.26
C MET A 430 -4.07 0.06 6.02
N ASP A 431 -3.72 0.79 7.09
CA ASP A 431 -2.57 0.42 7.94
C ASP A 431 -2.77 -0.95 8.62
N LEU A 432 -4.00 -1.25 9.08
CA LEU A 432 -4.33 -2.53 9.71
C LEU A 432 -4.31 -3.70 8.73
N ASP A 433 -4.93 -3.56 7.57
CA ASP A 433 -4.93 -4.57 6.51
C ASP A 433 -3.49 -4.89 6.09
N HIS A 434 -2.70 -3.85 5.83
CA HIS A 434 -1.31 -4.01 5.45
C HIS A 434 -0.47 -4.67 6.55
N ALA A 435 -0.57 -4.20 7.80
CA ALA A 435 0.17 -4.79 8.91
C ALA A 435 -0.23 -6.25 9.17
N THR A 436 -1.48 -6.62 8.85
CA THR A 436 -1.98 -7.99 8.91
C THR A 436 -1.34 -8.81 7.82
N ARG A 437 -1.42 -8.40 6.54
CA ARG A 437 -0.79 -9.09 5.40
C ARG A 437 0.71 -9.34 5.62
N ASP A 438 1.45 -8.30 6.01
CA ASP A 438 2.88 -8.35 6.34
C ASP A 438 3.16 -9.25 7.56
N GLY A 439 2.25 -9.25 8.54
CA GLY A 439 2.26 -10.17 9.67
C GLY A 439 2.11 -11.62 9.28
N VAL A 440 1.09 -11.93 8.47
CA VAL A 440 0.80 -13.27 7.93
C VAL A 440 1.98 -13.75 7.07
N ALA A 441 2.49 -12.93 6.15
CA ALA A 441 3.64 -13.30 5.32
C ALA A 441 4.87 -13.69 6.16
N ARG A 442 5.17 -12.92 7.23
CA ARG A 442 6.25 -13.29 8.18
C ARG A 442 5.96 -14.55 8.97
N LEU A 443 4.71 -14.76 9.38
CA LEU A 443 4.31 -15.99 10.08
C LEU A 443 4.51 -17.20 9.18
N THR A 444 4.04 -17.13 7.93
CA THR A 444 4.24 -18.16 6.90
C THR A 444 5.73 -18.42 6.69
N ALA A 445 6.53 -17.38 6.43
CA ALA A 445 7.98 -17.52 6.24
C ALA A 445 8.70 -18.10 7.48
N LEU A 446 8.25 -17.79 8.70
CA LEU A 446 8.79 -18.38 9.92
C LEU A 446 8.44 -19.87 10.02
N MET A 447 7.20 -20.25 9.71
CA MET A 447 6.76 -21.65 9.70
C MET A 447 7.44 -22.45 8.60
N GLU A 448 7.67 -21.84 7.44
CA GLU A 448 8.47 -22.41 6.36
C GLU A 448 9.89 -22.74 6.80
N ARG A 449 10.54 -21.84 7.53
CA ARG A 449 11.91 -22.06 8.03
C ARG A 449 11.99 -23.15 9.10
N GLU A 450 11.02 -23.21 10.00
CA GLU A 450 11.03 -24.17 11.12
C GLU A 450 10.51 -25.57 10.71
N CYS A 451 9.58 -25.64 9.76
CA CYS A 451 8.95 -26.90 9.34
C CYS A 451 9.41 -27.38 7.96
N GLY A 452 10.03 -26.53 7.13
CA GLY A 452 10.49 -26.88 5.78
C GLY A 452 9.36 -27.11 4.77
N LEU A 453 8.19 -26.47 4.99
CA LEU A 453 6.96 -26.68 4.24
C LEU A 453 6.42 -25.32 3.79
N GLY A 454 6.56 -25.02 2.49
CA GLY A 454 6.10 -23.77 1.90
C GLY A 454 4.79 -23.89 1.13
N GLU A 455 3.92 -22.92 1.37
CA GLU A 455 2.76 -22.55 0.56
C GLU A 455 2.24 -21.19 1.06
N GLU A 456 2.10 -20.22 0.15
CA GLU A 456 1.43 -18.96 0.43
C GLU A 456 -0.10 -19.17 0.41
N GLU A 457 -0.76 -18.81 1.51
CA GLU A 457 -2.20 -18.57 1.50
C GLU A 457 -2.48 -17.11 1.12
N SER A 458 -3.43 -16.93 0.20
CA SER A 458 -4.12 -15.66 0.04
C SER A 458 -5.05 -15.45 1.23
N PHE A 459 -4.62 -14.63 2.19
CA PHE A 459 -5.49 -14.14 3.26
C PHE A 459 -6.40 -13.04 2.71
N GLU A 460 -7.71 -13.26 2.73
CA GLU A 460 -8.69 -12.18 2.60
C GLU A 460 -8.56 -11.30 3.84
N GLY A 461 -8.23 -10.01 3.63
CA GLY A 461 -7.90 -9.05 4.67
C GLY A 461 -8.97 -8.83 5.74
N LEU A 462 -8.71 -7.88 6.65
CA LEU A 462 -9.71 -7.47 7.64
C LEU A 462 -10.91 -6.79 6.94
N ALA A 463 -12.09 -7.41 7.02
CA ALA A 463 -13.32 -6.79 6.53
C ALA A 463 -13.74 -5.60 7.42
N ARG A 464 -14.08 -4.47 6.80
CA ARG A 464 -14.56 -3.29 7.52
C ARG A 464 -15.95 -3.59 8.12
N PRO A 465 -16.17 -3.39 9.44
CA PRO A 465 -17.47 -3.62 10.05
C PRO A 465 -18.56 -2.69 9.48
N ASP A 466 -19.75 -3.24 9.25
CA ASP A 466 -20.92 -2.55 8.68
C ASP A 466 -21.39 -1.32 9.48
N ARG A 467 -21.01 -1.21 10.76
CA ARG A 467 -21.32 -0.01 11.57
C ARG A 467 -20.41 1.18 11.26
N LEU A 468 -19.21 0.93 10.72
CA LEU A 468 -18.27 1.97 10.30
C LEU A 468 -18.47 2.41 8.84
N THR A 469 -19.32 1.72 8.07
CA THR A 469 -19.74 2.15 6.71
C THR A 469 -20.90 3.14 6.77
N ALA A 470 -21.65 3.16 7.87
CA ALA A 470 -22.70 4.15 8.16
C ALA A 470 -22.28 5.07 9.31
N LEU A 471 -21.28 5.92 9.09
CA LEU A 471 -20.85 6.87 10.10
C LEU A 471 -22.02 7.76 10.57
N PRO A 472 -22.13 8.07 11.88
CA PRO A 472 -23.18 8.93 12.36
C PRO A 472 -23.13 10.28 11.64
N PRO A 473 -24.24 10.82 11.12
CA PRO A 473 -24.22 12.18 10.58
C PRO A 473 -23.84 13.14 11.71
N LEU A 474 -22.92 14.07 11.44
CA LEU A 474 -22.71 15.20 12.35
C LEU A 474 -24.05 15.91 12.46
N VAL A 475 -24.63 15.93 13.66
CA VAL A 475 -25.95 16.53 13.90
C VAL A 475 -25.85 18.01 13.60
N ARG A 476 -26.17 18.40 12.35
CA ARG A 476 -26.42 19.79 12.00
C ARG A 476 -27.67 20.18 12.74
N SER A 477 -27.54 21.01 13.77
CA SER A 477 -28.69 21.70 14.30
C SER A 477 -29.26 22.54 13.16
N THR A 478 -30.41 22.12 12.63
CA THR A 478 -31.16 22.84 11.61
C THR A 478 -31.66 24.14 12.22
N HIS A 479 -30.94 25.23 11.96
CA HIS A 479 -31.50 26.56 11.89
C HIS A 479 -31.31 27.09 10.47
N ASP A 480 -31.89 26.38 9.51
CA ASP A 480 -32.39 27.02 8.30
C ASP A 480 -33.83 27.42 8.59
N GLY A 481 -34.08 28.72 8.52
CA GLY A 481 -35.38 29.30 8.82
C GLY A 481 -36.38 29.08 7.68
N ASP A 482 -37.61 28.76 8.04
CA ASP A 482 -38.77 29.38 7.42
C ASP A 482 -39.93 29.45 8.42
N GLY A 483 -40.43 30.67 8.69
CA GLY A 483 -41.49 30.92 9.67
C GLY A 483 -41.45 32.30 10.35
N VAL A 484 -41.73 33.33 9.56
CA VAL A 484 -41.91 34.76 9.86
C VAL A 484 -42.52 35.03 11.25
N LEU A 485 -41.98 36.01 12.02
CA LEU A 485 -42.67 36.63 13.17
C LEU A 485 -43.04 35.74 14.40
N GLY A 486 -42.66 34.46 14.47
CA GLY A 486 -43.26 33.53 15.46
C GLY A 486 -42.84 33.68 16.93
N THR A 487 -41.64 34.20 17.21
CA THR A 487 -41.15 34.37 18.59
C THR A 487 -40.32 35.63 18.70
N VAL A 488 -40.95 36.74 18.32
CA VAL A 488 -40.91 37.94 19.16
C VAL A 488 -41.19 37.49 20.60
N GLU A 489 -40.12 37.30 21.35
CA GLU A 489 -39.94 37.96 22.64
C GLU A 489 -41.12 37.83 23.61
N ARG A 490 -41.54 36.58 23.88
CA ARG A 490 -42.42 36.21 25.02
C ARG A 490 -41.91 36.63 26.40
N VAL A 491 -40.82 37.39 26.51
CA VAL A 491 -40.37 37.96 27.79
C VAL A 491 -39.70 39.33 27.56
N VAL A 492 -40.41 40.30 26.97
CA VAL A 492 -40.28 41.70 27.41
C VAL A 492 -41.45 41.96 28.36
N PRO A 493 -41.21 42.29 29.63
CA PRO A 493 -42.26 42.40 30.62
C PRO A 493 -43.23 43.54 30.28
N ALA A 494 -44.50 43.26 30.55
CA ALA A 494 -45.63 44.16 30.54
C ALA A 494 -45.30 45.62 30.95
N LEU A 495 -45.28 46.53 29.97
CA LEU A 495 -45.64 47.94 30.14
C LEU A 495 -46.47 48.33 28.92
N SER A 496 -47.76 48.57 29.16
CA SER A 496 -48.81 48.68 28.16
C SER A 496 -48.77 49.97 27.33
N THR A 497 -49.23 49.85 26.10
CA THR A 497 -49.30 50.85 25.01
C THR A 497 -50.14 52.10 25.31
N GLY A 498 -50.76 52.22 26.50
CA GLY A 498 -51.62 53.36 26.86
C GLY A 498 -50.89 54.57 27.45
N ALA A 499 -49.62 54.46 27.80
CA ALA A 499 -48.86 55.53 28.47
C ALA A 499 -48.00 56.40 27.54
N LEU A 500 -47.86 56.05 26.25
CA LEU A 500 -46.92 56.74 25.35
C LEU A 500 -47.52 57.90 24.55
N THR A 501 -48.85 58.03 24.47
CA THR A 501 -49.49 59.13 23.75
C THR A 501 -49.53 60.46 24.52
N VAL A 502 -49.27 60.46 25.84
CA VAL A 502 -49.23 61.69 26.64
C VAL A 502 -47.82 62.31 26.71
N ALA A 503 -46.76 61.53 26.50
CA ALA A 503 -45.39 62.02 26.71
C ALA A 503 -44.72 62.68 25.48
N VAL A 504 -45.19 62.41 24.26
CA VAL A 504 -44.48 62.85 23.04
C VAL A 504 -44.81 64.29 22.64
N THR A 505 -45.95 64.84 23.05
CA THR A 505 -46.31 66.23 22.71
C THR A 505 -45.68 67.26 23.65
N ALA A 506 -45.10 66.84 24.78
CA ALA A 506 -44.51 67.75 25.78
C ALA A 506 -42.99 67.96 25.64
N MET A 507 -42.31 67.26 24.72
CA MET A 507 -40.84 67.28 24.62
C MET A 507 -40.32 67.85 23.29
N ALA A 508 -40.96 68.90 22.80
CA ALA A 508 -40.51 69.65 21.62
C ALA A 508 -39.70 70.91 21.95
N THR A 509 -39.35 71.18 23.22
CA THR A 509 -38.78 72.49 23.62
C THR A 509 -37.46 72.49 24.38
N SER A 510 -36.81 71.36 24.64
CA SER A 510 -35.48 71.38 25.27
C SER A 510 -34.51 70.42 24.59
N GLY A 511 -33.55 71.01 23.87
CA GLY A 511 -32.50 70.29 23.17
C GLY A 511 -31.60 69.53 24.14
N VAL A 512 -31.54 68.21 23.98
CA VAL A 512 -30.37 67.39 24.32
C VAL A 512 -30.26 66.30 23.27
N LEU A 513 -29.22 66.42 22.45
CA LEU A 513 -28.73 65.41 21.53
C LEU A 513 -27.86 64.39 22.32
N LEU A 514 -27.89 63.12 21.86
CA LEU A 514 -27.05 61.95 22.22
C LEU A 514 -27.17 61.43 23.67
N PRO A 515 -27.88 60.30 23.92
CA PRO A 515 -27.19 59.00 23.91
C PRO A 515 -28.10 57.74 23.77
N LEU A 516 -28.80 57.51 22.66
CA LEU A 516 -29.59 56.25 22.47
C LEU A 516 -29.24 55.42 21.24
N ALA A 517 -28.43 55.92 20.30
CA ALA A 517 -27.95 55.13 19.16
C ALA A 517 -26.78 54.18 19.52
N ALA A 518 -26.00 54.49 20.56
CA ALA A 518 -24.88 53.65 21.01
C ALA A 518 -25.34 52.40 21.78
N GLY A 519 -26.44 52.48 22.53
CA GLY A 519 -26.95 51.35 23.34
C GLY A 519 -27.53 50.22 22.50
N PHE A 520 -28.31 50.54 21.47
CA PHE A 520 -28.96 49.53 20.63
C PHE A 520 -27.98 48.85 19.66
N GLY A 521 -27.01 49.61 19.11
CA GLY A 521 -25.90 49.07 18.32
C GLY A 521 -24.96 48.17 19.14
N MET A 522 -24.71 48.54 20.41
CA MET A 522 -23.87 47.73 21.30
C MET A 522 -24.58 46.48 21.79
N VAL A 523 -25.88 46.52 22.07
CA VAL A 523 -26.67 45.31 22.43
C VAL A 523 -26.83 44.36 21.25
N THR A 524 -27.03 44.86 20.03
CA THR A 524 -27.10 44.02 18.81
C THR A 524 -25.73 43.46 18.40
N LEU A 525 -24.64 44.21 18.59
CA LEU A 525 -23.28 43.73 18.34
C LEU A 525 -22.78 42.77 19.42
N LEU A 526 -23.16 42.99 20.70
CA LEU A 526 -22.89 42.05 21.79
C LEU A 526 -23.78 40.81 21.71
N SER A 527 -25.03 40.91 21.24
CA SER A 527 -25.91 39.75 21.06
C SER A 527 -25.56 38.96 19.80
N ARG A 528 -25.10 39.59 18.71
CA ARG A 528 -24.45 38.88 17.58
C ARG A 528 -23.17 38.20 18.00
N ARG A 529 -22.24 38.90 18.67
CA ARG A 529 -21.01 38.26 19.21
C ARG A 529 -21.30 37.15 20.21
N ARG A 530 -22.36 37.27 21.02
CA ARG A 530 -22.79 36.19 21.93
C ARG A 530 -23.41 35.03 21.16
N ARG A 531 -24.26 35.28 20.16
CA ARG A 531 -24.83 34.22 19.30
C ARG A 531 -23.74 33.51 18.51
N ASP A 532 -22.84 34.24 17.87
CA ASP A 532 -21.69 33.67 17.15
C ASP A 532 -20.80 32.88 18.12
N ARG A 533 -20.55 33.39 19.34
CA ARG A 533 -19.76 32.68 20.36
C ARG A 533 -20.48 31.44 20.88
N ASP A 534 -21.77 31.51 21.13
CA ASP A 534 -22.58 30.39 21.63
C ASP A 534 -22.74 29.33 20.54
N GLU A 535 -22.89 29.71 19.28
CA GLU A 535 -22.89 28.83 18.12
C GLU A 535 -21.52 28.18 17.91
N LEU A 536 -20.42 28.92 18.07
CA LEU A 536 -19.06 28.39 18.03
C LEU A 536 -18.78 27.40 19.17
N VAL A 537 -19.25 27.70 20.39
CA VAL A 537 -19.11 26.81 21.56
C VAL A 537 -19.94 25.54 21.37
N ARG A 538 -21.17 25.67 20.84
CA ARG A 538 -22.02 24.52 20.52
C ARG A 538 -21.42 23.66 19.41
N ALA A 539 -21.00 24.25 18.30
CA ALA A 539 -20.37 23.52 17.19
C ALA A 539 -19.08 22.79 17.61
N ARG A 540 -18.26 23.40 18.48
CA ARG A 540 -17.10 22.72 19.07
C ARG A 540 -17.51 21.57 20.00
N GLY A 541 -18.54 21.76 20.82
CA GLY A 541 -19.10 20.71 21.67
C GLY A 541 -19.68 19.54 20.85
N ASP A 542 -20.35 19.83 19.74
CA ASP A 542 -20.91 18.84 18.82
C ASP A 542 -19.81 18.09 18.08
N GLY A 543 -18.79 18.79 17.58
CA GLY A 543 -17.61 18.18 16.96
C GLY A 543 -16.83 17.29 17.92
N SER A 544 -16.63 17.73 19.17
CA SER A 544 -15.97 16.91 20.20
C SER A 544 -16.77 15.64 20.54
N ARG A 545 -18.09 15.76 20.69
CA ARG A 545 -18.97 14.60 20.92
C ARG A 545 -18.97 13.64 19.74
N TYR A 546 -18.95 14.16 18.51
CA TYR A 546 -18.89 13.36 17.30
C TYR A 546 -17.57 12.59 17.21
N ALA A 547 -16.43 13.28 17.35
CA ALA A 547 -15.10 12.67 17.35
C ALA A 547 -14.98 11.61 18.45
N GLN A 548 -15.43 11.91 19.68
CA GLN A 548 -15.43 10.94 20.79
C GLN A 548 -16.29 9.72 20.49
N ARG A 549 -17.46 9.88 19.88
CA ARG A 549 -18.32 8.75 19.49
C ARG A 549 -17.63 7.86 18.47
N VAL A 550 -17.12 8.44 17.40
CA VAL A 550 -16.40 7.72 16.34
C VAL A 550 -15.18 6.98 16.91
N ILE A 551 -14.36 7.66 17.72
CA ILE A 551 -13.19 7.06 18.36
C ILE A 551 -13.60 5.92 19.30
N SER A 552 -14.64 6.12 20.11
CA SER A 552 -15.15 5.09 21.02
C SER A 552 -15.69 3.86 20.27
N GLU A 553 -16.37 4.07 19.15
CA GLU A 553 -16.85 2.97 18.28
C GLU A 553 -15.67 2.18 17.72
N LEU A 554 -14.62 2.86 17.22
CA LEU A 554 -13.38 2.22 16.77
C LEU A 554 -12.73 1.41 17.90
N GLU A 555 -12.53 2.02 19.08
CA GLU A 555 -11.89 1.38 20.23
C GLU A 555 -12.66 0.17 20.75
N THR A 556 -13.96 0.09 20.49
CA THR A 556 -14.83 -1.01 20.93
C THR A 556 -14.92 -2.13 19.91
N GLU A 557 -15.14 -1.80 18.63
CA GLU A 557 -15.44 -2.78 17.58
C GLU A 557 -14.17 -3.40 16.96
N VAL A 558 -13.07 -2.66 16.85
CA VAL A 558 -11.88 -3.10 16.11
C VAL A 558 -10.99 -4.09 16.89
N PRO A 559 -10.68 -3.91 18.19
CA PRO A 559 -9.79 -4.83 18.89
C PRO A 559 -10.26 -6.29 18.95
N PRO A 560 -11.56 -6.60 19.17
CA PRO A 560 -12.06 -7.97 19.09
C PRO A 560 -11.88 -8.59 17.70
N GLN A 561 -12.08 -7.82 16.62
CA GLN A 561 -11.88 -8.29 15.25
C GLN A 561 -10.43 -8.60 14.95
N ILE A 562 -9.48 -7.80 15.46
CA ILE A 562 -8.04 -8.09 15.35
C ILE A 562 -7.73 -9.42 16.02
N THR A 563 -8.21 -9.64 17.25
CA THR A 563 -7.96 -10.89 17.98
C THR A 563 -8.54 -12.08 17.23
N GLN A 564 -9.80 -12.01 16.81
CA GLN A 564 -10.46 -13.08 16.06
C GLN A 564 -9.73 -13.40 14.74
N ALA A 565 -9.37 -12.38 13.95
CA ALA A 565 -8.69 -12.58 12.67
C ALA A 565 -7.31 -13.23 12.85
N VAL A 566 -6.54 -12.81 13.86
CA VAL A 566 -5.21 -13.40 14.13
C VAL A 566 -5.31 -14.83 14.65
N ASP A 567 -6.31 -15.12 15.50
CA ASP A 567 -6.55 -16.48 15.99
C ASP A 567 -6.95 -17.41 14.84
N GLU A 568 -7.87 -16.98 13.96
CA GLU A 568 -8.26 -17.74 12.77
C GLU A 568 -7.08 -18.03 11.83
N VAL A 569 -6.20 -17.04 11.61
CA VAL A 569 -4.95 -17.25 10.85
C VAL A 569 -4.08 -18.31 11.52
N GLY A 570 -3.89 -18.21 12.84
CA GLY A 570 -3.08 -19.16 13.60
C GLY A 570 -3.61 -20.59 13.53
N GLU A 571 -4.93 -20.77 13.65
CA GLU A 571 -5.60 -22.06 13.57
C GLU A 571 -5.50 -22.67 12.17
N ARG A 572 -5.81 -21.90 11.11
CA ARG A 572 -5.71 -22.36 9.72
C ARG A 572 -4.29 -22.77 9.35
N LEU A 573 -3.29 -21.98 9.74
CA LEU A 573 -1.88 -22.33 9.55
C LEU A 573 -1.51 -23.62 10.30
N ALA A 574 -1.97 -23.80 11.54
CA ALA A 574 -1.68 -24.99 12.33
C ALA A 574 -2.31 -26.26 11.73
N GLU A 575 -3.56 -26.17 11.27
CA GLU A 575 -4.28 -27.26 10.63
C GLU A 575 -3.57 -27.68 9.33
N ARG A 576 -3.28 -26.73 8.44
CA ARG A 576 -2.58 -27.00 7.17
C ARG A 576 -1.20 -27.60 7.37
N LEU A 577 -0.41 -27.08 8.31
CA LEU A 577 0.89 -27.66 8.65
C LEU A 577 0.73 -29.10 9.16
N GLY A 578 -0.28 -29.36 9.99
CA GLY A 578 -0.61 -30.70 10.47
C GLY A 578 -0.96 -31.67 9.33
N ASP A 579 -1.80 -31.24 8.40
CA ASP A 579 -2.19 -32.01 7.23
C ASP A 579 -1.00 -32.30 6.32
N ARG A 580 -0.14 -31.29 6.09
CA ARG A 580 1.06 -31.43 5.26
C ARG A 580 2.08 -32.38 5.87
N ILE A 581 2.36 -32.27 7.18
CA ILE A 581 3.24 -33.21 7.88
C ILE A 581 2.69 -34.64 7.75
N THR A 582 1.37 -34.79 7.90
CA THR A 582 0.69 -36.08 7.74
C THR A 582 0.82 -36.62 6.32
N ALA A 583 0.66 -35.77 5.31
CA ALA A 583 0.81 -36.11 3.90
C ALA A 583 2.24 -36.54 3.56
N GLN A 584 3.26 -35.80 4.03
CA GLN A 584 4.67 -36.17 3.82
C GLN A 584 5.02 -37.51 4.47
N ARG A 585 4.50 -37.77 5.68
CA ARG A 585 4.70 -39.07 6.34
C ARG A 585 4.11 -40.21 5.51
N ARG A 586 2.89 -40.06 4.99
CA ARG A 586 2.25 -41.06 4.13
C ARG A 586 3.07 -41.29 2.86
N LEU A 587 3.60 -40.23 2.26
CA LEU A 587 4.43 -40.32 1.05
C LEU A 587 5.70 -41.15 1.29
N LEU A 588 6.38 -40.97 2.44
CA LEU A 588 7.53 -41.80 2.82
C LEU A 588 7.15 -43.26 3.11
N GLU A 589 5.98 -43.51 3.68
CA GLU A 589 5.47 -44.87 3.92
C GLU A 589 5.17 -45.60 2.60
N ASP A 590 4.58 -44.90 1.63
CA ASP A 590 4.35 -45.40 0.28
C ASP A 590 5.66 -45.64 -0.48
N GLU A 591 6.67 -44.77 -0.28
CA GLU A 591 8.01 -44.91 -0.85
C GLU A 591 8.72 -46.17 -0.33
N LEU A 592 8.59 -46.49 0.96
CA LEU A 592 9.08 -47.74 1.54
C LEU A 592 8.37 -48.98 0.97
N ALA A 593 7.07 -48.91 0.76
CA ALA A 593 6.31 -49.98 0.11
C ALA A 593 6.75 -50.18 -1.36
N ASN A 594 7.01 -49.08 -2.08
CA ASN A 594 7.55 -49.12 -3.44
C ASN A 594 8.94 -49.74 -3.51
N LEU A 595 9.83 -49.40 -2.58
CA LEU A 595 11.14 -50.02 -2.43
C LEU A 595 11.07 -51.54 -2.35
N GLN A 596 10.17 -52.06 -1.51
CA GLN A 596 9.95 -53.49 -1.36
C GLN A 596 9.37 -54.12 -2.64
N ARG A 597 8.52 -53.41 -3.38
CA ARG A 597 8.01 -53.85 -4.69
C ARG A 597 9.12 -53.93 -5.74
N HIS A 598 9.96 -52.91 -5.86
CA HIS A 598 11.07 -52.90 -6.82
C HIS A 598 12.13 -53.94 -6.49
N ALA A 599 12.40 -54.21 -5.20
CA ALA A 599 13.28 -55.32 -4.81
C ALA A 599 12.80 -56.70 -5.30
N ARG A 600 11.48 -56.85 -5.55
CA ARG A 600 10.86 -58.07 -6.09
C ARG A 600 10.73 -58.08 -7.61
N ALA A 601 11.00 -56.97 -8.29
CA ALA A 601 10.85 -56.83 -9.74
C ALA A 601 12.03 -57.46 -10.53
N SER A 602 11.75 -57.85 -11.79
CA SER A 602 12.78 -58.42 -12.68
C SER A 602 13.91 -57.42 -12.96
N LYS A 603 15.12 -57.92 -13.26
CA LYS A 603 16.28 -57.06 -13.55
C LYS A 603 16.03 -56.14 -14.74
N GLU A 604 15.44 -56.65 -15.82
CA GLU A 604 15.13 -55.86 -17.03
C GLU A 604 14.15 -54.71 -16.76
N GLN A 605 13.11 -54.95 -15.95
CA GLN A 605 12.16 -53.90 -15.57
C GLN A 605 12.83 -52.82 -14.71
N ARG A 606 13.70 -53.21 -13.76
CA ARG A 606 14.45 -52.27 -12.93
C ARG A 606 15.42 -51.42 -13.75
N ASP A 607 16.14 -52.01 -14.70
CA ASP A 607 17.09 -51.30 -15.53
C ASP A 607 16.38 -50.27 -16.44
N ALA A 608 15.23 -50.64 -17.03
CA ALA A 608 14.42 -49.73 -17.82
C ALA A 608 13.81 -48.57 -17.00
N GLU A 609 13.35 -48.83 -15.78
CA GLU A 609 12.87 -47.80 -14.86
C GLU A 609 13.99 -46.87 -14.39
N ARG A 610 15.18 -47.42 -14.14
CA ARG A 610 16.37 -46.66 -13.73
C ARG A 610 16.77 -45.67 -14.82
N GLU A 611 16.81 -46.06 -16.09
CA GLU A 611 17.09 -45.13 -17.19
C GLU A 611 16.06 -44.00 -17.27
N ARG A 612 14.77 -44.29 -17.06
CA ARG A 612 13.71 -43.25 -17.04
C ARG A 612 13.88 -42.28 -15.86
N ALA A 613 14.16 -42.80 -14.67
CA ALA A 613 14.41 -41.98 -13.49
C ALA A 613 15.70 -41.14 -13.64
N GLN A 614 16.75 -41.68 -14.25
CA GLN A 614 18.00 -40.94 -14.51
C GLN A 614 17.77 -39.76 -15.46
N ARG A 615 16.99 -39.96 -16.52
CA ARG A 615 16.62 -38.87 -17.44
C ARG A 615 15.83 -37.76 -16.73
N ARG A 616 14.87 -38.12 -15.87
CA ARG A 616 14.06 -37.14 -15.10
C ARG A 616 14.90 -36.39 -14.07
N SER A 617 15.73 -37.09 -13.29
CA SER A 617 16.65 -36.48 -12.33
C SER A 617 17.62 -35.52 -13.01
N ALA A 618 18.18 -35.89 -14.17
CA ALA A 618 19.06 -35.01 -14.94
C ALA A 618 18.36 -33.73 -15.40
N ALA A 619 17.10 -33.80 -15.83
CA ALA A 619 16.30 -32.64 -16.21
C ALA A 619 16.03 -31.71 -15.01
N LEU A 620 15.57 -32.25 -13.89
CA LEU A 620 15.31 -31.52 -12.64
C LEU A 620 16.57 -30.82 -12.11
N ASN A 621 17.69 -31.53 -12.03
CA ASN A 621 18.97 -30.97 -11.58
C ASN A 621 19.55 -29.96 -12.58
N GLY A 622 19.21 -30.08 -13.88
CA GLY A 622 19.51 -29.06 -14.88
C GLY A 622 18.85 -27.73 -14.55
N LEU A 623 17.54 -27.75 -14.23
CA LEU A 623 16.79 -26.55 -13.86
C LEU A 623 17.23 -25.98 -12.51
N LEU A 624 17.50 -26.81 -11.50
CA LEU A 624 18.00 -26.34 -10.20
C LEU A 624 19.35 -25.63 -10.30
N ARG A 625 20.28 -26.14 -11.11
CA ARG A 625 21.56 -25.46 -11.37
C ARG A 625 21.38 -24.12 -12.08
N ARG A 626 20.43 -24.05 -13.03
CA ARG A 626 20.07 -22.79 -13.69
C ARG A 626 19.48 -21.80 -12.70
N ALA A 627 18.65 -22.25 -11.74
CA ALA A 627 18.13 -21.41 -10.68
C ALA A 627 19.24 -20.87 -9.75
N ASP A 628 20.22 -21.71 -9.41
CA ASP A 628 21.39 -21.29 -8.59
C ASP A 628 22.24 -20.24 -9.32
N ASP A 629 22.50 -20.42 -10.62
CA ASP A 629 23.21 -19.44 -11.47
C ASP A 629 22.44 -18.10 -11.53
N LEU A 630 21.14 -18.15 -11.80
CA LEU A 630 20.30 -16.96 -11.86
C LEU A 630 20.26 -16.22 -10.51
N THR A 631 20.16 -16.94 -9.40
CA THR A 631 20.16 -16.35 -8.05
C THR A 631 21.47 -15.61 -7.77
N HIS A 632 22.62 -16.22 -8.10
CA HIS A 632 23.93 -15.60 -7.93
C HIS A 632 24.08 -14.34 -8.80
N ARG A 633 23.59 -14.38 -10.04
CA ARG A 633 23.65 -13.24 -10.98
C ARG A 633 22.68 -12.10 -10.62
N LEU A 634 21.60 -12.38 -9.88
CA LEU A 634 20.63 -11.39 -9.37
C LEU A 634 21.08 -10.70 -8.06
N GLY A 635 22.22 -11.11 -7.48
CA GLY A 635 22.86 -10.37 -6.37
C GLY A 635 22.12 -10.41 -5.02
N THR A 636 21.17 -11.34 -4.83
CA THR A 636 20.52 -11.57 -3.54
C THR A 636 20.98 -12.91 -2.97
N ASP A 637 21.85 -12.89 -1.96
CA ASP A 637 22.01 -14.02 -1.04
C ASP A 637 20.82 -13.98 -0.05
N PRO A 638 19.88 -14.94 -0.07
CA PRO A 638 18.73 -14.93 0.84
C PRO A 638 19.13 -15.11 2.33
N GLY A 639 20.41 -15.31 2.63
CA GLY A 639 20.94 -15.57 3.97
C GLY A 639 21.59 -14.39 4.71
N ALA A 640 21.81 -13.22 4.10
CA ALA A 640 22.63 -12.17 4.68
C ALA A 640 21.83 -10.98 5.27
N VAL A 641 21.03 -11.23 6.31
CA VAL A 641 20.72 -10.22 7.34
C VAL A 641 21.09 -10.82 8.69
N GLY A 642 22.39 -10.81 8.98
CA GLY A 642 22.98 -11.20 10.25
C GLY A 642 24.14 -10.27 10.55
N GLU A 643 23.95 -9.49 11.62
CA GLU A 643 24.86 -8.63 12.40
C GLU A 643 26.31 -8.37 11.90
N PRO A 644 26.81 -7.13 12.02
CA PRO A 644 28.23 -6.85 11.86
C PRO A 644 29.01 -7.50 13.01
N SER A 645 29.80 -8.52 12.69
CA SER A 645 30.79 -9.10 13.59
C SER A 645 31.89 -8.06 13.86
N THR A 646 31.82 -7.42 15.02
CA THR A 646 32.98 -6.75 15.61
C THR A 646 33.97 -7.81 16.09
N SER A 647 34.88 -8.23 15.22
CA SER A 647 36.12 -8.86 15.65
C SER A 647 37.03 -7.76 16.21
N GLY A 648 37.18 -7.75 17.53
CA GLY A 648 38.21 -6.98 18.20
C GLY A 648 39.58 -7.48 17.78
N ASP A 649 40.46 -6.55 17.43
CA ASP A 649 41.87 -6.84 17.30
C ASP A 649 42.60 -6.39 18.57
N ARG A 650 43.37 -7.32 19.10
CA ARG A 650 44.33 -7.09 20.19
C ARG A 650 45.61 -6.59 19.53
N THR A 651 45.99 -5.34 19.80
CA THR A 651 47.35 -4.94 20.24
C THR A 651 47.31 -3.51 20.71
#